data_AF-A0A9D0KII0-F1
#
_entry.id   AF-A0A9D0KII0-F1
#
_cell.length_a   1.000
_cell.length_b   1.000
_cell.length_c   1.000
_cell.angle_alpha   90.00
_cell.angle_beta   90.00
_cell.angle_gamma   90.00
#
_symmetry.space_group_name_H-M   'P 1'
#
loop_
_entity.id
_entity.type
_entity.pdbx_description
1 polymer ?
#
loop_
_entity_poly.entity_id
_entity_poly.type
_entity_poly.pdbx_seq_one_letter_code
_entity_poly.pdbx_strand_id
1 'polypeptide(L)'
;MERATNKAERLLQIEALLLAHPDGLTQAEIARRLRVNRSTIHRYLPDLGRFCVYDTGDGRLAIDRDHYLTHVRLTLHEAMALHVASRLMATRTDKHNPHAASALRKLGLALERLAPLISQHLAASADVMDDEAQRYDPGYLQVLETLTQAWSQGRMVRLWHKHEPSGRVYEYDFAPYFIEPYAVGQTTHVIGWRKPPEAVRTFKVERIQRIELTTQSYTIPEDFDPRALLADAWGIWYTEAEPVKVVLRFHPRVVHRVQETRWHRQERTEEQPDGSLIWRAQVAEPQEMLPWIRGWGADVEVVEPQELREKLMEEAQRLAKAYNVSTNCSDPAIDRLLRCWGKTARGNDEIFHPALFHMLDVGYTARVLLSDPSSPRWRRVLAHVLDVDVATLADWLPYIIAMHDIGKLTAAFQSQNTVQYVRLKAEGFSFGSWQDDLTLHHTVFGQAYVQYEQTLSPLPNTWANLWQNMVGGHHGVFGSRQMVKTAQARLEEYEAPLWKDLRALANRLLCQYLLTGPLPESTLPNLATATIALTGFTILCDWLGSDEKVFQPAPDFDLPTYTKVSADRAYRAVSAAGFFQTTRSTASPSFSDLFPDKTPPRPLQTAVDAIPQAALDGPALVIIEAPTGEGKTEAALAIAHRMAQT
;
A
#
# COMPACT_ATOMS: atom_id res chain seq x y z
N MET A 1 56.24 -9.93 54.58
CA MET A 1 55.10 -9.86 53.65
C MET A 1 55.08 -8.58 52.81
N GLU A 2 55.49 -7.40 53.31
CA GLU A 2 55.37 -6.10 52.61
C GLU A 2 56.12 -5.94 51.26
N ARG A 3 57.29 -6.56 51.06
CA ARG A 3 58.07 -6.41 49.80
C ARG A 3 57.41 -7.09 48.59
N ALA A 4 56.72 -8.21 48.79
CA ALA A 4 56.06 -8.96 47.73
C ALA A 4 54.75 -8.28 47.28
N THR A 5 54.01 -7.70 48.23
CA THR A 5 52.82 -6.88 47.96
C THR A 5 53.17 -5.63 47.13
N ASN A 6 54.27 -4.95 47.45
CA ASN A 6 54.72 -3.77 46.68
C ASN A 6 55.15 -4.13 45.24
N LYS A 7 55.81 -5.28 45.01
CA LYS A 7 56.14 -5.73 43.63
C LYS A 7 54.88 -6.04 42.81
N ALA A 8 53.92 -6.77 43.39
CA ALA A 8 52.68 -7.13 42.70
C ALA A 8 51.86 -5.90 42.32
N GLU A 9 51.72 -4.94 43.25
CA GLU A 9 51.03 -3.68 43.01
C GLU A 9 51.71 -2.84 41.92
N ARG A 10 53.05 -2.75 41.94
CA ARG A 10 53.81 -2.02 40.91
C ARG A 10 53.67 -2.64 39.54
N LEU A 11 53.59 -3.97 39.45
CA LEU A 11 53.35 -4.67 38.18
C LEU A 11 51.96 -4.36 37.60
N LEU A 12 50.92 -4.31 38.45
CA LEU A 12 49.57 -3.87 38.04
C LEU A 12 49.53 -2.40 37.61
N GLN A 13 50.32 -1.54 38.25
CA GLN A 13 50.43 -0.13 37.85
C GLN A 13 51.16 0.06 36.50
N ILE A 14 52.18 -0.76 36.21
CA ILE A 14 52.84 -0.77 34.90
C ILE A 14 51.85 -1.26 33.83
N GLU A 15 51.13 -2.34 34.10
CA GLU A 15 50.06 -2.84 33.24
C GLU A 15 49.01 -1.76 32.94
N ALA A 16 48.47 -1.10 33.96
CA ALA A 16 47.49 -0.02 33.79
C ALA A 16 48.04 1.17 32.95
N LEU A 17 49.32 1.53 33.14
CA LEU A 17 49.96 2.59 32.36
C LEU A 17 50.14 2.21 30.88
N LEU A 18 50.51 0.96 30.61
CA LEU A 18 50.67 0.48 29.24
C LEU A 18 49.31 0.30 28.53
N LEU A 19 48.27 -0.11 29.26
CA LEU A 19 46.89 -0.15 28.74
C LEU A 19 46.40 1.26 28.34
N ALA A 20 46.76 2.29 29.11
CA ALA A 20 46.40 3.68 28.83
C ALA A 20 47.19 4.31 27.66
N HIS A 21 48.29 3.69 27.22
CA HIS A 21 49.21 4.24 26.21
C HIS A 21 49.47 3.20 25.10
N PRO A 22 48.57 3.10 24.09
CA PRO A 22 48.59 2.06 23.06
C PRO A 22 49.89 2.03 22.24
N ASP A 23 50.49 3.19 21.98
CA ASP A 23 51.75 3.33 21.23
C ASP A 23 53.00 2.89 22.04
N GLY A 24 52.79 2.40 23.26
CA GLY A 24 53.85 1.96 24.15
C GLY A 24 54.65 3.09 24.79
N LEU A 25 55.38 2.74 25.84
CA LEU A 25 56.19 3.66 26.65
C LEU A 25 57.61 3.16 26.82
N THR A 26 58.58 4.06 26.77
CA THR A 26 59.95 3.73 27.15
C THR A 26 60.04 3.41 28.64
N GLN A 27 61.02 2.59 29.03
CA GLN A 27 61.28 2.29 30.44
C GLN A 27 61.51 3.55 31.30
N ALA A 28 62.08 4.61 30.71
CA ALA A 28 62.31 5.89 31.38
C ALA A 28 60.99 6.64 31.67
N GLU A 29 60.04 6.59 30.73
CA GLU A 29 58.72 7.20 30.88
C GLU A 29 57.86 6.46 31.91
N ILE A 30 57.90 5.12 31.91
CA ILE A 30 57.22 4.29 32.92
C ILE A 30 57.79 4.61 34.31
N ALA A 31 59.12 4.63 34.44
CA ALA A 31 59.81 4.94 35.68
C ALA A 31 59.43 6.33 36.23
N ARG A 32 59.37 7.34 35.35
CA ARG A 32 58.97 8.71 35.71
C ARG A 32 57.52 8.78 36.20
N ARG A 33 56.58 8.13 35.49
CA ARG A 33 55.15 8.13 35.86
C ARG A 33 54.89 7.40 37.18
N LEU A 34 55.62 6.31 37.45
CA LEU A 34 55.49 5.54 38.69
C LEU A 34 56.38 6.07 39.84
N ARG A 35 57.17 7.12 39.60
CA ARG A 35 58.14 7.69 40.55
C ARG A 35 59.12 6.65 41.12
N VAL A 36 59.64 5.80 40.24
CA VAL A 36 60.66 4.78 40.57
C VAL A 36 61.90 4.96 39.69
N ASN A 37 63.01 4.31 40.07
CA ASN A 37 64.21 4.31 39.24
C ASN A 37 64.05 3.40 38.01
N ARG A 38 64.66 3.77 36.88
CA ARG A 38 64.66 2.96 35.64
C ARG A 38 65.14 1.52 35.86
N SER A 39 66.12 1.33 36.75
CA SER A 39 66.62 0.00 37.15
C SER A 39 65.54 -0.88 37.81
N THR A 40 64.51 -0.27 38.41
CA THR A 40 63.37 -0.99 39.00
C THR A 40 62.44 -1.53 37.92
N ILE A 41 62.17 -0.75 36.87
CA ILE A 41 61.39 -1.20 35.70
C ILE A 41 62.13 -2.30 34.96
N HIS A 42 63.44 -2.14 34.73
CA HIS A 42 64.29 -3.17 34.11
C HIS A 42 64.24 -4.49 34.89
N ARG A 43 64.28 -4.44 36.23
CA ARG A 43 64.17 -5.64 37.08
C ARG A 43 62.80 -6.32 37.00
N TYR A 44 61.75 -5.59 36.61
CA TYR A 44 60.39 -6.11 36.48
C TYR A 44 60.08 -6.64 35.08
N LEU A 45 60.92 -6.36 34.06
CA LEU A 45 60.74 -6.85 32.69
C LEU A 45 60.45 -8.35 32.59
N PRO A 46 61.18 -9.25 33.29
CA PRO A 46 60.91 -10.69 33.20
C PRO A 46 59.51 -11.06 33.72
N ASP A 47 58.98 -10.30 34.69
CA ASP A 47 57.66 -10.54 35.26
C ASP A 47 56.53 -9.89 34.46
N LEU A 48 56.82 -8.99 33.52
CA LEU A 48 55.83 -8.32 32.67
C LEU A 48 55.33 -9.21 31.52
N GLY A 49 56.04 -10.31 31.21
CA GLY A 49 55.61 -11.27 30.20
C GLY A 49 54.23 -11.90 30.48
N ARG A 50 53.81 -11.94 31.75
CA ARG A 50 52.46 -12.40 32.15
C ARG A 50 51.32 -11.46 31.74
N PHE A 51 51.65 -10.24 31.33
CA PHE A 51 50.69 -9.24 30.82
C PHE A 51 50.86 -9.03 29.31
N CYS A 52 51.51 -9.97 28.61
CA CYS A 52 51.78 -9.89 27.17
C CYS A 52 52.50 -8.61 26.74
N VAL A 53 53.38 -8.08 27.60
CA VAL A 53 54.19 -6.90 27.27
C VAL A 53 55.33 -7.32 26.34
N TYR A 54 55.47 -6.65 25.21
CA TYR A 54 56.55 -6.83 24.24
C TYR A 54 57.31 -5.51 24.00
N ASP A 55 58.55 -5.61 23.50
CA ASP A 55 59.32 -4.45 23.04
C ASP A 55 58.97 -4.19 21.57
N THR A 56 58.54 -2.98 21.24
CA THR A 56 58.15 -2.56 19.89
C THR A 56 59.33 -2.42 18.93
N GLY A 57 60.57 -2.63 19.40
CA GLY A 57 61.79 -2.58 18.60
C GLY A 57 62.44 -1.19 18.54
N ASP A 58 61.72 -0.15 18.94
CA ASP A 58 62.20 1.24 19.12
C ASP A 58 62.49 1.57 20.60
N GLY A 59 62.49 0.56 21.49
CA GLY A 59 62.79 0.70 22.92
C GLY A 59 61.59 1.12 23.78
N ARG A 60 60.37 1.07 23.23
CA ARG A 60 59.12 1.18 23.99
C ARG A 60 58.61 -0.22 24.34
N LEU A 61 57.91 -0.29 25.47
CA LEU A 61 57.16 -1.45 25.90
C LEU A 61 55.69 -1.19 25.61
N ALA A 62 55.02 -2.15 24.97
CA ALA A 62 53.59 -2.11 24.70
C ALA A 62 52.96 -3.45 25.11
N ILE A 63 51.65 -3.44 25.38
CA ILE A 63 50.88 -4.68 25.60
C ILE A 63 50.39 -5.17 24.24
N ASP A 64 50.66 -6.44 23.94
CA ASP A 64 50.03 -7.13 22.83
C ASP A 64 48.55 -7.34 23.17
N ARG A 65 47.70 -6.48 22.59
CA ARG A 65 46.26 -6.46 22.86
C ARG A 65 45.52 -7.65 22.28
N ASP A 66 46.05 -8.28 21.23
CA ASP A 66 45.42 -9.44 20.60
C ASP A 66 45.56 -10.70 21.48
N HIS A 67 46.57 -10.73 22.36
CA HIS A 67 46.84 -11.85 23.28
C HIS A 67 46.64 -11.49 24.76
N TYR A 68 46.25 -10.26 25.10
CA TYR A 68 46.05 -9.81 26.47
C TYR A 68 44.78 -10.41 27.09
N LEU A 69 44.91 -11.04 28.26
CA LEU A 69 43.79 -11.64 29.00
C LEU A 69 43.25 -10.67 30.07
N THR A 70 42.06 -10.12 29.86
CA THR A 70 41.38 -9.26 30.84
C THR A 70 40.85 -10.06 32.04
N HIS A 71 41.19 -9.65 33.26
CA HIS A 71 40.65 -10.24 34.49
C HIS A 71 39.46 -9.42 35.02
N VAL A 72 38.24 -9.93 34.84
CA VAL A 72 37.01 -9.31 35.38
C VAL A 72 36.60 -9.99 36.69
N ARG A 73 36.24 -9.21 37.71
CA ARG A 73 35.62 -9.72 38.95
C ARG A 73 34.12 -9.48 38.87
N LEU A 74 33.34 -10.53 39.07
CA LEU A 74 31.88 -10.51 39.00
C LEU A 74 31.30 -11.04 40.31
N THR A 75 30.24 -10.40 40.78
CA THR A 75 29.33 -10.95 41.79
C THR A 75 28.48 -12.08 41.20
N LEU A 76 27.83 -12.85 42.06
CA LEU A 76 26.89 -13.88 41.62
C LEU A 76 25.74 -13.30 40.77
N HIS A 77 25.23 -12.12 41.14
CA HIS A 77 24.14 -11.47 40.41
C HIS A 77 24.59 -10.92 39.05
N GLU A 78 25.81 -10.37 38.94
CA GLU A 78 26.37 -9.94 37.66
C GLU A 78 26.65 -11.14 36.73
N ALA A 79 27.14 -12.25 37.27
CA ALA A 79 27.34 -13.47 36.50
C ALA A 79 26.00 -14.06 36.01
N MET A 80 24.93 -13.97 36.81
CA MET A 80 23.57 -14.34 36.40
C MET A 80 23.01 -13.38 35.33
N ALA A 81 23.25 -12.08 35.43
CA ALA A 81 22.83 -11.12 34.40
C ALA A 81 23.52 -11.42 33.05
N LEU A 82 24.82 -11.70 33.07
CA LEU A 82 25.56 -12.15 31.89
C LEU A 82 25.03 -13.48 31.36
N HIS A 83 24.68 -14.43 32.23
CA HIS A 83 24.04 -15.68 31.83
C HIS A 83 22.76 -15.43 31.03
N VAL A 84 21.84 -14.60 31.54
CA VAL A 84 20.57 -14.29 30.87
C VAL A 84 20.82 -13.62 29.51
N ALA A 85 21.74 -12.64 29.45
CA ALA A 85 22.10 -11.96 28.21
C ALA A 85 22.68 -12.93 27.17
N SER A 86 23.63 -13.78 27.57
CA SER A 86 24.18 -14.81 26.69
C SER A 86 23.14 -15.85 26.29
N ARG A 87 22.21 -16.23 27.17
CA ARG A 87 21.14 -17.19 26.83
C ARG A 87 20.15 -16.61 25.83
N LEU A 88 19.82 -15.32 25.94
CA LEU A 88 19.06 -14.62 24.92
C LEU A 88 19.78 -14.66 23.58
N MET A 89 21.08 -14.36 23.55
CA MET A 89 21.89 -14.49 22.33
C MET A 89 21.89 -15.92 21.76
N ALA A 90 22.07 -16.95 22.61
CA ALA A 90 22.06 -18.36 22.19
C ALA A 90 20.76 -18.82 21.55
N THR A 91 19.63 -18.37 22.11
CA THR A 91 18.29 -18.83 21.73
C THR A 91 17.66 -17.97 20.65
N ARG A 92 18.29 -16.81 20.37
CA ARG A 92 17.80 -15.79 19.44
C ARG A 92 18.80 -15.51 18.32
N THR A 93 19.74 -16.39 18.03
CA THR A 93 20.66 -16.26 16.90
C THR A 93 20.85 -17.64 16.29
N ASP A 94 20.75 -17.75 14.97
CA ASP A 94 20.88 -19.02 14.24
C ASP A 94 22.33 -19.32 13.79
N LYS A 95 23.24 -18.38 14.06
CA LYS A 95 24.67 -18.44 13.76
C LYS A 95 25.45 -18.92 14.98
N HIS A 96 26.28 -19.95 14.75
CA HIS A 96 27.23 -20.43 15.74
C HIS A 96 28.18 -19.31 16.18
N ASN A 97 28.27 -19.07 17.49
CA ASN A 97 29.22 -18.11 18.06
C ASN A 97 30.09 -18.78 19.14
N PRO A 98 31.28 -19.28 18.77
CA PRO A 98 32.16 -20.00 19.69
C PRO A 98 32.69 -19.09 20.82
N HIS A 99 32.78 -17.77 20.59
CA HIS A 99 33.24 -16.82 21.59
C HIS A 99 32.24 -16.70 22.74
N ALA A 100 30.94 -16.66 22.44
CA ALA A 100 29.88 -16.63 23.45
C ALA A 100 29.82 -17.94 24.27
N ALA A 101 29.91 -19.10 23.59
CA ALA A 101 29.93 -20.41 24.26
C ALA A 101 31.17 -20.57 25.16
N SER A 102 32.34 -20.14 24.67
CA SER A 102 33.59 -20.13 25.45
C SER A 102 33.50 -19.22 26.68
N ALA A 103 32.94 -18.02 26.53
CA ALA A 103 32.73 -17.10 27.65
C ALA A 103 31.80 -17.70 28.72
N LEU A 104 30.69 -18.32 28.31
CA LEU A 104 29.75 -18.98 29.22
C LEU A 104 30.40 -20.17 29.96
N ARG A 105 31.19 -21.00 29.28
CA ARG A 105 31.93 -22.10 29.93
C ARG A 105 32.90 -21.57 30.97
N LYS A 106 33.65 -20.52 30.66
CA LYS A 106 34.58 -19.88 31.62
C LYS A 106 33.83 -19.33 32.84
N LEU A 107 32.66 -18.72 32.64
CA LEU A 107 31.80 -18.26 33.74
C LEU A 107 31.25 -19.43 34.58
N GLY A 108 30.80 -20.51 33.93
CA GLY A 108 30.35 -21.72 34.62
C GLY A 108 31.44 -22.28 35.52
N LEU A 109 32.64 -22.50 34.97
CA LEU A 109 33.81 -22.98 35.73
C LEU A 109 34.17 -22.06 36.91
N ALA A 110 34.10 -20.74 36.72
CA ALA A 110 34.35 -19.78 37.81
C ALA A 110 33.31 -19.87 38.95
N LEU A 111 32.07 -20.29 38.63
CA LEU A 111 30.97 -20.43 39.58
C LEU A 111 30.83 -21.84 40.18
N GLU A 112 31.55 -22.84 39.67
CA GLU A 112 31.41 -24.25 40.06
C GLU A 112 31.40 -24.46 41.58
N ARG A 113 32.28 -23.75 42.30
CA ARG A 113 32.40 -23.85 43.77
C ARG A 113 31.41 -22.98 44.54
N LEU A 114 30.96 -21.86 43.96
CA LEU A 114 30.11 -20.87 44.64
C LEU A 114 28.62 -21.15 44.42
N ALA A 115 28.25 -21.63 43.23
CA ALA A 115 26.86 -21.84 42.82
C ALA A 115 26.78 -23.00 41.80
N PRO A 116 26.88 -24.27 42.25
CA PRO A 116 26.99 -25.42 41.37
C PRO A 116 25.79 -25.63 40.44
N LEU A 117 24.57 -25.31 40.90
CA LEU A 117 23.36 -25.39 40.07
C LEU A 117 23.39 -24.38 38.92
N ILE A 118 23.87 -23.16 39.17
CA ILE A 118 24.01 -22.11 38.15
C ILE A 118 25.14 -22.49 37.18
N SER A 119 26.24 -23.03 37.70
CA SER A 119 27.34 -23.56 36.88
C SER A 119 26.88 -24.64 35.91
N GLN A 120 26.05 -25.60 36.36
CA GLN A 120 25.49 -26.65 35.50
C GLN A 120 24.61 -26.06 34.39
N HIS A 121 23.74 -25.09 34.72
CA HIS A 121 22.92 -24.40 33.72
C HIS A 121 23.74 -23.58 32.71
N LEU A 122 24.83 -22.96 33.15
CA LEU A 122 25.76 -22.23 32.29
C LEU A 122 26.48 -23.16 31.31
N ALA A 123 26.98 -24.30 31.79
CA ALA A 123 27.61 -25.32 30.96
C ALA A 123 26.62 -25.85 29.91
N ALA A 124 25.41 -26.25 30.33
CA ALA A 124 24.38 -26.71 29.41
C ALA A 124 23.99 -25.64 28.36
N SER A 125 23.99 -24.37 28.74
CA SER A 125 23.71 -23.28 27.79
C SER A 125 24.83 -23.06 26.78
N ALA A 126 26.09 -23.24 27.19
CA ALA A 126 27.23 -23.21 26.30
C ALA A 126 27.23 -24.40 25.33
N ASP A 127 26.82 -25.58 25.78
CA ASP A 127 26.70 -26.76 24.93
C ASP A 127 25.61 -26.57 23.86
N VAL A 128 24.48 -25.94 24.21
CA VAL A 128 23.44 -25.57 23.23
C VAL A 128 23.94 -24.53 22.21
N MET A 129 24.84 -23.63 22.59
CA MET A 129 25.47 -22.69 21.66
C MET A 129 26.48 -23.36 20.72
N ASP A 130 27.05 -24.49 21.15
CA ASP A 130 28.03 -25.28 20.40
C ASP A 130 27.40 -26.39 19.55
N ASP A 131 26.10 -26.62 19.68
CA ASP A 131 25.38 -27.67 18.97
C ASP A 131 25.58 -27.55 17.44
N GLU A 132 26.03 -28.65 16.82
CA GLU A 132 26.29 -28.75 15.37
C GLU A 132 25.03 -28.49 14.51
N ALA A 133 23.83 -28.55 15.12
CA ALA A 133 22.60 -28.14 14.46
C ALA A 133 22.51 -26.63 14.18
N GLN A 134 23.31 -25.80 14.85
CA GLN A 134 23.45 -24.38 14.50
C GLN A 134 24.28 -24.23 13.23
N ARG A 135 23.88 -23.34 12.31
CA ARG A 135 24.60 -23.15 11.04
C ARG A 135 25.99 -22.58 11.32
N TYR A 136 27.02 -23.41 11.24
CA TYR A 136 28.40 -22.95 11.19
C TYR A 136 28.63 -22.16 9.90
N ASP A 137 28.83 -20.85 10.04
CA ASP A 137 29.09 -19.92 8.95
C ASP A 137 30.46 -19.25 9.19
N PRO A 138 31.55 -19.82 8.65
CA PRO A 138 32.90 -19.28 8.81
C PRO A 138 33.00 -17.81 8.41
N GLY A 139 32.22 -17.40 7.40
CA GLY A 139 32.21 -16.02 6.92
C GLY A 139 31.62 -15.07 7.95
N TYR A 140 30.53 -15.45 8.61
CA TYR A 140 29.92 -14.63 9.67
C TYR A 140 30.86 -14.41 10.86
N LEU A 141 31.55 -15.48 11.31
CA LEU A 141 32.50 -15.38 12.41
C LEU A 141 33.68 -14.46 12.06
N GLN A 142 34.26 -14.64 10.87
CA GLN A 142 35.31 -13.76 10.36
C GLN A 142 34.84 -12.31 10.31
N VAL A 143 33.59 -12.06 9.95
CA VAL A 143 33.02 -10.71 9.91
C VAL A 143 32.98 -10.09 11.30
N LEU A 144 32.44 -10.81 12.30
CA LEU A 144 32.37 -10.31 13.67
C LEU A 144 33.76 -10.06 14.26
N GLU A 145 34.71 -10.96 14.05
CA GLU A 145 36.10 -10.82 14.51
C GLU A 145 36.77 -9.59 13.88
N THR A 146 36.62 -9.42 12.57
CA THR A 146 37.19 -8.27 11.85
C THR A 146 36.55 -6.95 12.30
N LEU A 147 35.22 -6.92 12.50
CA LEU A 147 34.52 -5.73 13.03
C LEU A 147 34.97 -5.40 14.46
N THR A 148 35.14 -6.41 15.32
CA THR A 148 35.62 -6.24 16.70
C THR A 148 37.04 -5.66 16.72
N GLN A 149 37.92 -6.19 15.86
CA GLN A 149 39.28 -5.69 15.70
C GLN A 149 39.30 -4.25 15.16
N ALA A 150 38.52 -3.97 14.11
CA ALA A 150 38.37 -2.64 13.52
C ALA A 150 37.87 -1.60 14.52
N TRP A 151 36.87 -1.95 15.34
CA TRP A 151 36.30 -1.05 16.33
C TRP A 151 37.27 -0.77 17.48
N SER A 152 37.90 -1.80 18.02
CA SER A 152 38.88 -1.67 19.11
C SER A 152 40.15 -0.91 18.72
N GLN A 153 40.58 -1.00 17.45
CA GLN A 153 41.78 -0.36 16.94
C GLN A 153 41.51 1.01 16.27
N GLY A 154 40.25 1.41 16.10
CA GLY A 154 39.90 2.63 15.36
C GLY A 154 40.32 2.57 13.89
N ARG A 155 40.19 1.41 13.24
CA ARG A 155 40.57 1.18 11.83
C ARG A 155 39.36 0.95 10.94
N MET A 156 39.37 1.53 9.75
CA MET A 156 38.32 1.31 8.76
C MET A 156 38.38 -0.11 8.20
N VAL A 157 37.24 -0.59 7.72
CA VAL A 157 37.10 -1.86 7.00
C VAL A 157 36.60 -1.62 5.59
N ARG A 158 37.01 -2.47 4.67
CA ARG A 158 36.35 -2.61 3.38
C ARG A 158 35.39 -3.78 3.44
N LEU A 159 34.12 -3.55 3.14
CA LEU A 159 33.09 -4.58 3.25
C LEU A 159 32.26 -4.70 1.98
N TRP A 160 31.81 -5.93 1.69
CA TRP A 160 30.92 -6.25 0.58
C TRP A 160 29.56 -6.66 1.12
N HIS A 161 28.58 -5.77 1.02
CA HIS A 161 27.26 -5.94 1.60
C HIS A 161 26.22 -6.28 0.53
N LYS A 162 25.50 -7.39 0.73
CA LYS A 162 24.42 -7.84 -0.16
C LYS A 162 23.16 -6.98 0.03
N HIS A 163 22.70 -6.34 -1.04
CA HIS A 163 21.42 -5.65 -1.09
C HIS A 163 20.29 -6.66 -1.36
N GLU A 164 19.33 -6.77 -0.44
CA GLU A 164 18.33 -7.83 -0.47
C GLU A 164 17.34 -7.74 -1.64
N PRO A 165 16.75 -6.57 -1.98
CA PRO A 165 15.80 -6.49 -3.10
C PRO A 165 16.40 -6.86 -4.46
N SER A 166 17.68 -6.54 -4.70
CA SER A 166 18.32 -6.75 -6.00
C SER A 166 19.27 -7.94 -6.03
N GLY A 167 19.60 -8.51 -4.87
CA GLY A 167 20.65 -9.52 -4.71
C GLY A 167 22.07 -9.03 -5.02
N ARG A 168 22.24 -7.77 -5.45
CA ARG A 168 23.54 -7.20 -5.84
C ARG A 168 24.40 -6.96 -4.61
N VAL A 169 25.70 -7.17 -4.78
CA VAL A 169 26.70 -6.91 -3.75
C VAL A 169 27.34 -5.57 -4.03
N TYR A 170 27.41 -4.73 -3.01
CA TYR A 170 28.03 -3.42 -3.09
C TYR A 170 29.21 -3.34 -2.15
N GLU A 171 30.23 -2.61 -2.57
CA GLU A 171 31.48 -2.42 -1.83
C GLU A 171 31.47 -1.05 -1.14
N TYR A 172 31.90 -1.03 0.12
CA TYR A 172 31.98 0.19 0.93
C TYR A 172 33.26 0.19 1.77
N ASP A 173 33.89 1.36 1.88
CA ASP A 173 34.80 1.64 2.99
C ASP A 173 33.96 2.12 4.18
N PHE A 174 34.17 1.54 5.36
CA PHE A 174 33.29 1.69 6.52
C PHE A 174 34.08 1.86 7.83
N ALA A 175 33.62 2.78 8.66
CA ALA A 175 34.15 3.04 9.99
C ALA A 175 33.09 2.62 11.04
N PRO A 176 33.26 1.48 11.74
CA PRO A 176 32.26 1.00 12.69
C PRO A 176 32.21 1.88 13.94
N TYR A 177 31.05 2.42 14.28
CA TYR A 177 30.89 3.28 15.47
C TYR A 177 30.20 2.55 16.62
N PHE A 178 29.27 1.66 16.29
CA PHE A 178 28.42 1.00 17.27
C PHE A 178 27.87 -0.32 16.72
N ILE A 179 27.78 -1.35 17.57
CA ILE A 179 27.18 -2.65 17.22
C ILE A 179 25.97 -2.86 18.11
N GLU A 180 24.81 -3.09 17.49
CA GLU A 180 23.52 -3.19 18.18
C GLU A 180 22.81 -4.51 17.81
N PRO A 181 22.40 -5.33 18.80
CA PRO A 181 21.53 -6.46 18.55
C PRO A 181 20.10 -5.97 18.26
N TYR A 182 19.47 -6.57 17.26
CA TYR A 182 18.12 -6.23 16.84
C TYR A 182 17.13 -7.37 17.16
N ALA A 183 16.15 -7.05 18.01
CA ALA A 183 15.20 -8.03 18.54
C ALA A 183 14.28 -8.63 17.46
N VAL A 184 13.84 -7.83 16.49
CA VAL A 184 12.98 -8.29 15.40
C VAL A 184 13.86 -8.99 14.35
N GLY A 185 13.57 -10.25 14.06
CA GLY A 185 14.40 -11.02 13.12
C GLY A 185 15.75 -11.47 13.68
N GLN A 186 16.05 -11.22 14.96
CA GLN A 186 17.09 -11.94 15.70
C GLN A 186 18.51 -11.75 15.14
N THR A 187 18.88 -10.51 14.82
CA THR A 187 20.07 -10.20 13.99
C THR A 187 20.95 -9.13 14.58
N THR A 188 22.21 -9.09 14.15
CA THR A 188 23.20 -8.09 14.61
C THR A 188 23.40 -7.01 13.55
N HIS A 189 23.43 -5.76 13.97
CA HIS A 189 23.68 -4.62 13.09
C HIS A 189 24.88 -3.81 13.54
N VAL A 190 25.55 -3.19 12.58
CA VAL A 190 26.64 -2.26 12.82
C VAL A 190 26.29 -0.90 12.22
N ILE A 191 26.40 0.14 13.03
CA ILE A 191 26.20 1.54 12.66
C ILE A 191 27.56 2.19 12.51
N GLY A 192 27.76 2.92 11.43
CA GLY A 192 29.04 3.57 11.19
C GLY A 192 29.01 4.44 9.95
N TRP A 193 30.08 5.21 9.75
CA TRP A 193 30.24 6.06 8.57
C TRP A 193 30.73 5.24 7.38
N ARG A 194 30.12 5.41 6.20
CA ARG A 194 30.52 4.70 4.98
C ARG A 194 30.82 5.62 3.81
N LYS A 195 31.67 5.16 2.89
CA LYS A 195 31.92 5.75 1.57
C LYS A 195 31.76 4.70 0.46
N PRO A 196 31.05 5.03 -0.66
CA PRO A 196 30.10 6.14 -0.83
C PRO A 196 28.81 5.90 0.00
N PRO A 197 27.92 6.90 0.24
CA PRO A 197 27.96 8.30 -0.17
C PRO A 197 28.54 9.27 0.88
N GLU A 198 29.36 8.80 1.84
CA GLU A 198 29.93 9.63 2.92
C GLU A 198 28.90 10.02 4.00
N ALA A 199 28.21 9.01 4.54
CA ALA A 199 27.20 9.22 5.59
C ALA A 199 27.17 8.05 6.59
N VAL A 200 26.63 8.32 7.78
CA VAL A 200 26.37 7.27 8.79
C VAL A 200 25.21 6.39 8.33
N ARG A 201 25.44 5.08 8.28
CA ARG A 201 24.45 4.09 7.84
C ARG A 201 24.56 2.82 8.68
N THR A 202 23.46 2.08 8.72
CA THR A 202 23.34 0.79 9.39
C THR A 202 23.53 -0.33 8.38
N PHE A 203 24.38 -1.30 8.70
CA PHE A 203 24.52 -2.55 7.95
C PHE A 203 24.10 -3.75 8.80
N LYS A 204 23.42 -4.70 8.16
CA LYS A 204 23.09 -5.99 8.76
C LYS A 204 24.31 -6.91 8.64
N VAL A 205 24.84 -7.39 9.76
CA VAL A 205 26.11 -8.12 9.79
C VAL A 205 26.03 -9.41 8.98
N GLU A 206 24.89 -10.11 9.02
CA GLU A 206 24.68 -11.35 8.27
C GLU A 206 24.63 -11.16 6.75
N ARG A 207 24.58 -9.91 6.26
CA ARG A 207 24.60 -9.57 4.83
C ARG A 207 25.98 -9.17 4.32
N ILE A 208 26.98 -9.10 5.20
CA ILE A 208 28.36 -8.85 4.82
C ILE A 208 28.96 -10.17 4.34
N GLN A 209 29.28 -10.25 3.05
CA GLN A 209 29.83 -11.47 2.44
C GLN A 209 31.35 -11.57 2.57
N ARG A 210 32.00 -10.42 2.67
CA ARG A 210 33.45 -10.28 2.81
C ARG A 210 33.73 -9.00 3.57
N ILE A 211 34.76 -9.02 4.40
CA ILE A 211 35.27 -7.86 5.11
C ILE A 211 36.79 -7.94 5.19
N GLU A 212 37.44 -6.79 5.12
CA GLU A 212 38.89 -6.67 5.19
C GLU A 212 39.27 -5.48 6.04
N LEU A 213 40.21 -5.67 6.97
CA LEU A 213 40.76 -4.60 7.77
C LEU A 213 41.69 -3.73 6.91
N THR A 214 41.45 -2.43 6.87
CA THR A 214 42.28 -1.48 6.11
C THR A 214 43.35 -0.85 7.01
N THR A 215 44.36 -0.22 6.44
CA THR A 215 45.37 0.56 7.19
C THR A 215 44.88 1.95 7.60
N GLN A 216 43.73 2.39 7.11
CA GLN A 216 43.17 3.71 7.40
C GLN A 216 42.55 3.74 8.79
N SER A 217 42.91 4.73 9.60
CA SER A 217 42.31 4.98 10.91
C SER A 217 41.12 5.93 10.83
N TYR A 218 40.25 5.88 11.83
CA TYR A 218 39.15 6.83 12.03
C TYR A 218 39.02 7.19 13.52
N THR A 219 38.33 8.28 13.77
CA THR A 219 37.85 8.66 15.11
C THR A 219 36.34 8.79 15.06
N ILE A 220 35.67 8.42 16.16
CA ILE A 220 34.23 8.61 16.28
C ILE A 220 34.02 10.10 16.61
N PRO A 221 33.15 10.82 15.89
CA PRO A 221 32.82 12.21 16.21
C PRO A 221 32.35 12.37 17.66
N GLU A 222 32.80 13.42 18.36
CA GLU A 222 32.45 13.64 19.78
C GLU A 222 30.95 13.86 20.01
N ASP A 223 30.23 14.32 18.98
CA ASP A 223 28.80 14.56 18.96
C ASP A 223 27.96 13.33 18.57
N PHE A 224 28.60 12.21 18.23
CA PHE A 224 27.90 10.97 17.92
C PHE A 224 27.41 10.28 19.22
N ASP A 225 26.10 10.27 19.46
CA ASP A 225 25.45 9.45 20.49
C ASP A 225 24.52 8.41 19.85
N PRO A 226 24.85 7.11 19.90
CA PRO A 226 24.00 6.06 19.33
C PRO A 226 22.61 6.01 19.99
N ARG A 227 22.49 6.41 21.26
CA ARG A 227 21.20 6.44 21.97
C ARG A 227 20.32 7.60 21.51
N ALA A 228 20.93 8.71 21.10
CA ALA A 228 20.20 9.83 20.50
C ALA A 228 19.76 9.48 19.08
N LEU A 229 20.64 8.84 18.30
CA LEU A 229 20.36 8.40 16.94
C LEU A 229 19.17 7.44 16.85
N LEU A 230 19.06 6.52 17.81
CA LEU A 230 17.99 5.51 17.86
C LEU A 230 16.81 5.91 18.77
N ALA A 231 16.77 7.15 19.27
CA ALA A 231 15.79 7.55 20.29
C ALA A 231 14.32 7.42 19.82
N ASP A 232 14.10 7.67 18.53
CA ASP A 232 12.79 7.64 17.87
C ASP A 232 12.64 6.44 16.91
N ALA A 233 13.66 5.59 16.83
CA ALA A 233 13.60 4.37 16.04
C ALA A 233 12.72 3.34 16.76
N TRP A 234 11.90 2.60 16.01
CA TRP A 234 11.24 1.42 16.57
C TRP A 234 12.26 0.33 16.92
N GLY A 235 13.32 0.25 16.15
CA GLY A 235 14.47 -0.60 16.41
C GLY A 235 15.76 0.04 15.94
N ILE A 236 16.26 -0.41 14.78
CA ILE A 236 17.55 0.00 14.23
C ILE A 236 17.41 0.83 12.94
N TRP A 237 16.16 1.03 12.47
CA TRP A 237 15.89 1.84 11.28
C TRP A 237 15.61 3.27 11.74
N TYR A 238 16.47 4.18 11.30
CA TYR A 238 16.29 5.61 11.48
C TYR A 238 16.39 6.30 10.12
N THR A 239 15.69 7.42 9.99
CA THR A 239 15.72 8.26 8.80
C THR A 239 16.09 9.68 9.20
N GLU A 240 16.51 10.49 8.23
CA GLU A 240 16.70 11.94 8.43
C GLU A 240 15.36 12.70 8.37
N ALA A 241 14.24 12.01 8.14
CA ALA A 241 12.90 12.59 8.13
C ALA A 241 12.36 12.73 9.55
N GLU A 242 11.42 13.66 9.73
CA GLU A 242 10.73 13.85 11.00
C GLU A 242 9.94 12.58 11.39
N PRO A 243 9.97 12.19 12.68
CA PRO A 243 9.19 11.06 13.18
C PRO A 243 7.70 11.17 12.84
N VAL A 244 7.12 10.04 12.44
CA VAL A 244 5.71 9.95 12.06
C VAL A 244 4.89 9.50 13.25
N LYS A 245 3.73 10.14 13.44
CA LYS A 245 2.78 9.77 14.48
C LYS A 245 2.12 8.43 14.12
N VAL A 246 2.26 7.46 15.01
CA VAL A 246 1.61 6.16 14.92
C VAL A 246 0.54 6.05 16.01
N VAL A 247 -0.66 5.61 15.63
CA VAL A 247 -1.79 5.35 16.52
C VAL A 247 -2.32 3.96 16.26
N LEU A 248 -2.31 3.13 17.30
CA LEU A 248 -2.80 1.76 17.27
C LEU A 248 -3.96 1.60 18.24
N ARG A 249 -4.96 0.80 17.87
CA ARG A 249 -6.06 0.39 18.75
C ARG A 249 -5.94 -1.10 19.03
N PHE A 250 -5.78 -1.47 20.30
CA PHE A 250 -5.70 -2.84 20.74
C PHE A 250 -7.02 -3.33 21.33
N HIS A 251 -7.40 -4.56 21.01
CA HIS A 251 -8.61 -5.22 21.50
C HIS A 251 -8.53 -5.46 23.02
N PRO A 252 -9.66 -5.36 23.78
CA PRO A 252 -9.68 -5.54 25.24
C PRO A 252 -8.93 -6.77 25.76
N ARG A 253 -9.01 -7.89 25.03
CA ARG A 253 -8.39 -9.17 25.42
C ARG A 253 -6.86 -9.15 25.49
N VAL A 254 -6.18 -8.19 24.86
CA VAL A 254 -4.71 -8.11 24.85
C VAL A 254 -4.15 -6.92 25.63
N VAL A 255 -5.00 -6.04 26.17
CA VAL A 255 -4.58 -4.78 26.82
C VAL A 255 -3.56 -5.00 27.93
N HIS A 256 -3.82 -5.94 28.85
CA HIS A 256 -2.90 -6.26 29.94
C HIS A 256 -1.51 -6.66 29.41
N ARG A 257 -1.47 -7.54 28.40
CA ARG A 257 -0.22 -8.02 27.81
C ARG A 257 0.54 -6.92 27.08
N VAL A 258 -0.17 -5.97 26.46
CA VAL A 258 0.47 -4.81 25.83
C VAL A 258 1.12 -3.91 26.88
N GLN A 259 0.45 -3.69 28.02
CA GLN A 259 0.92 -2.82 29.10
C GLN A 259 2.03 -3.43 29.98
N GLU A 260 2.24 -4.75 29.95
CA GLU A 260 3.34 -5.43 30.66
C GLU A 260 4.74 -4.99 30.19
N THR A 261 4.84 -4.46 28.98
CA THR A 261 6.11 -4.07 28.35
C THR A 261 6.02 -2.63 27.86
N ARG A 262 7.07 -1.85 28.11
CA ARG A 262 7.24 -0.56 27.44
C ARG A 262 7.89 -0.80 26.08
N TRP A 263 7.15 -0.58 25.00
CA TRP A 263 7.58 -0.91 23.64
C TRP A 263 8.35 0.22 22.97
N HIS A 264 7.98 1.47 23.24
CA HIS A 264 8.68 2.64 22.71
C HIS A 264 8.91 3.70 23.79
N ARG A 265 10.01 4.45 23.70
CA ARG A 265 10.32 5.50 24.69
C ARG A 265 9.25 6.58 24.73
N GLN A 266 8.73 6.98 23.57
CA GLN A 266 7.70 8.01 23.50
C GLN A 266 6.27 7.47 23.58
N GLU A 267 6.07 6.20 23.95
CA GLU A 267 4.74 5.62 23.96
C GLU A 267 3.82 6.28 24.99
N ARG A 268 2.55 6.43 24.60
CA ARG A 268 1.44 6.82 25.46
C ARG A 268 0.30 5.86 25.25
N THR A 269 -0.31 5.43 26.34
CA THR A 269 -1.42 4.49 26.32
C THR A 269 -2.64 5.12 26.99
N GLU A 270 -3.82 4.86 26.42
CA GLU A 270 -5.09 5.41 26.89
C GLU A 270 -6.19 4.33 26.78
N GLU A 271 -6.69 3.86 27.91
CA GLU A 271 -7.82 2.93 27.96
C GLU A 271 -9.12 3.62 27.57
N GLN A 272 -9.93 2.94 26.77
CA GLN A 272 -11.18 3.45 26.23
C GLN A 272 -12.38 2.87 26.99
N PRO A 273 -13.55 3.53 26.94
CA PRO A 273 -14.75 3.07 27.66
C PRO A 273 -15.24 1.67 27.29
N ASP A 274 -14.91 1.19 26.09
CA ASP A 274 -15.23 -0.16 25.61
C ASP A 274 -14.21 -1.23 26.04
N GLY A 275 -13.22 -0.85 26.84
CA GLY A 275 -12.12 -1.70 27.30
C GLY A 275 -10.97 -1.84 26.31
N SER A 276 -11.02 -1.20 25.13
CA SER A 276 -9.90 -1.19 24.19
C SER A 276 -8.78 -0.25 24.66
N LEU A 277 -7.57 -0.40 24.10
CA LEU A 277 -6.43 0.45 24.43
C LEU A 277 -5.96 1.21 23.18
N ILE A 278 -5.85 2.52 23.28
CA ILE A 278 -5.18 3.34 22.28
C ILE A 278 -3.72 3.50 22.67
N TRP A 279 -2.82 3.05 21.80
CA TRP A 279 -1.37 3.22 21.94
C TRP A 279 -0.89 4.25 20.89
N ARG A 280 -0.04 5.19 21.30
CA ARG A 280 0.47 6.27 20.43
C ARG A 280 1.95 6.52 20.65
N ALA A 281 2.69 6.78 19.58
CA ALA A 281 4.08 7.22 19.64
C ALA A 281 4.48 8.01 18.38
N GLN A 282 5.60 8.73 18.46
CA GLN A 282 6.32 9.25 17.30
C GLN A 282 7.43 8.26 16.91
N VAL A 283 7.45 7.82 15.66
CA VAL A 283 8.35 6.75 15.19
C VAL A 283 9.02 7.17 13.87
N ALA A 284 10.35 7.11 13.82
CA ALA A 284 11.17 7.56 12.68
C ALA A 284 10.93 6.75 11.39
N GLU A 285 10.63 5.46 11.51
CA GLU A 285 10.31 4.59 10.37
C GLU A 285 9.21 3.57 10.76
N PRO A 286 7.93 3.92 10.58
CA PRO A 286 6.81 3.05 10.99
C PRO A 286 6.77 1.69 10.28
N GLN A 287 7.40 1.54 9.12
CA GLN A 287 7.43 0.24 8.43
C GLN A 287 8.15 -0.84 9.24
N GLU A 288 9.11 -0.45 10.08
CA GLU A 288 9.82 -1.36 10.98
C GLU A 288 8.87 -2.01 12.01
N MET A 289 7.71 -1.40 12.28
CA MET A 289 6.71 -1.91 13.22
C MET A 289 5.87 -3.05 12.65
N LEU A 290 5.80 -3.20 11.32
CA LEU A 290 4.88 -4.16 10.67
C LEU A 290 5.01 -5.60 11.20
N PRO A 291 6.21 -6.19 11.41
CA PRO A 291 6.34 -7.52 12.00
C PRO A 291 5.76 -7.62 13.41
N TRP A 292 5.92 -6.57 14.22
CA TRP A 292 5.38 -6.54 15.57
C TRP A 292 3.87 -6.44 15.57
N ILE A 293 3.31 -5.53 14.75
CA ILE A 293 1.85 -5.37 14.61
C ILE A 293 1.22 -6.69 14.12
N ARG A 294 1.81 -7.33 13.11
CA ARG A 294 1.37 -8.66 12.65
C ARG A 294 1.38 -9.73 13.75
N GLY A 295 2.33 -9.65 14.69
CA GLY A 295 2.43 -10.59 15.81
C GLY A 295 1.21 -10.59 16.73
N TRP A 296 0.40 -9.52 16.72
CA TRP A 296 -0.87 -9.43 17.45
C TRP A 296 -2.07 -9.89 16.60
N GLY A 297 -1.91 -10.06 15.29
CA GLY A 297 -2.99 -10.47 14.39
C GLY A 297 -4.17 -9.48 14.41
N ALA A 298 -5.39 -10.01 14.49
CA ALA A 298 -6.62 -9.21 14.50
C ALA A 298 -6.88 -8.46 15.81
N ASP A 299 -5.98 -8.55 16.81
CA ASP A 299 -6.11 -7.83 18.08
C ASP A 299 -5.55 -6.41 18.07
N VAL A 300 -5.03 -5.97 16.93
CA VAL A 300 -4.52 -4.62 16.75
C VAL A 300 -5.02 -4.05 15.43
N GLU A 301 -5.47 -2.80 15.47
CA GLU A 301 -5.82 -2.01 14.30
C GLU A 301 -4.85 -0.82 14.19
N VAL A 302 -4.30 -0.59 13.00
CA VAL A 302 -3.59 0.66 12.69
C VAL A 302 -4.61 1.74 12.36
N VAL A 303 -4.69 2.75 13.23
CA VAL A 303 -5.56 3.92 13.04
C VAL A 303 -4.84 4.98 12.23
N GLU A 304 -3.58 5.25 12.55
CA GLU A 304 -2.69 6.20 11.84
C GLU A 304 -1.24 5.68 11.85
N PRO A 305 -0.42 5.97 10.82
CA PRO A 305 -0.74 6.71 9.60
C PRO A 305 -1.46 5.83 8.55
N GLN A 306 -2.15 6.48 7.60
CA GLN A 306 -2.91 5.80 6.54
C GLN A 306 -2.04 4.87 5.68
N GLU A 307 -0.81 5.28 5.35
CA GLU A 307 0.13 4.45 4.57
C GLU A 307 0.45 3.12 5.27
N LEU A 308 0.65 3.15 6.61
CA LEU A 308 0.92 1.95 7.39
C LEU A 308 -0.32 1.03 7.44
N ARG A 309 -1.51 1.63 7.54
CA ARG A 309 -2.80 0.92 7.49
C ARG A 309 -2.99 0.22 6.13
N GLU A 310 -2.73 0.93 5.03
CA GLU A 310 -2.84 0.38 3.67
C GLU A 310 -1.88 -0.79 3.44
N LYS A 311 -0.63 -0.68 3.89
CA LYS A 311 0.33 -1.80 3.84
C LYS A 311 -0.16 -3.05 4.57
N LEU A 312 -0.76 -2.89 5.75
CA LEU A 312 -1.37 -4.04 6.46
C LEU A 312 -2.61 -4.57 5.77
N MET A 313 -3.42 -3.72 5.13
CA MET A 313 -4.58 -4.17 4.35
C MET A 313 -4.14 -5.05 3.17
N GLU A 314 -3.13 -4.63 2.42
CA GLU A 314 -2.54 -5.41 1.32
C GLU A 314 -1.95 -6.74 1.83
N GLU A 315 -1.27 -6.72 2.97
CA GLU A 315 -0.74 -7.94 3.61
C GLU A 315 -1.85 -8.87 4.08
N ALA A 316 -2.92 -8.35 4.67
CA ALA A 316 -4.08 -9.14 5.10
C ALA A 316 -4.78 -9.81 3.91
N GLN A 317 -4.92 -9.10 2.78
CA GLN A 317 -5.44 -9.67 1.54
C GLN A 317 -4.55 -10.80 1.00
N ARG A 318 -3.22 -10.57 0.97
CA ARG A 318 -2.26 -11.62 0.57
C ARG A 318 -2.30 -12.82 1.51
N LEU A 319 -2.43 -12.60 2.81
CA LEU A 319 -2.56 -13.64 3.83
C LEU A 319 -3.85 -14.43 3.61
N ALA A 320 -4.99 -13.76 3.44
CA ALA A 320 -6.26 -14.41 3.15
C ALA A 320 -6.16 -15.30 1.91
N LYS A 321 -5.59 -14.77 0.82
CA LYS A 321 -5.33 -15.54 -0.40
C LYS A 321 -4.44 -16.75 -0.17
N ALA A 322 -3.34 -16.61 0.58
CA ALA A 322 -2.39 -17.69 0.85
C ALA A 322 -3.03 -18.87 1.61
N TYR A 323 -3.98 -18.58 2.48
CA TYR A 323 -4.72 -19.59 3.24
C TYR A 323 -6.02 -20.04 2.56
N ASN A 324 -6.30 -19.58 1.33
CA ASN A 324 -7.59 -19.74 0.67
C ASN A 324 -8.77 -19.34 1.57
N VAL A 325 -8.55 -18.36 2.45
CA VAL A 325 -9.63 -17.68 3.15
C VAL A 325 -10.28 -16.84 2.08
N SER A 326 -11.34 -17.38 1.48
CA SER A 326 -12.26 -16.58 0.71
C SER A 326 -12.75 -15.48 1.65
N THR A 327 -12.47 -14.22 1.30
CA THR A 327 -13.13 -13.06 1.92
C THR A 327 -14.62 -13.00 1.57
N ASN A 328 -15.16 -14.10 1.04
CA ASN A 328 -16.55 -14.32 0.71
C ASN A 328 -17.35 -14.49 2.00
N CYS A 329 -17.49 -13.38 2.72
CA CYS A 329 -18.79 -13.03 3.26
C CYS A 329 -19.68 -12.47 2.12
N SER A 330 -19.58 -13.04 0.92
CA SER A 330 -20.49 -12.78 -0.18
C SER A 330 -21.56 -13.87 -0.14
N ASP A 331 -22.82 -13.42 -0.16
CA ASP A 331 -23.96 -14.27 -0.43
C ASP A 331 -23.64 -15.16 -1.66
N PRO A 332 -23.77 -16.50 -1.59
CA PRO A 332 -23.51 -17.39 -2.71
C PRO A 332 -24.26 -17.00 -4.00
N ALA A 333 -25.40 -16.32 -3.87
CA ALA A 333 -26.13 -15.79 -5.02
C ALA A 333 -25.39 -14.63 -5.70
N ILE A 334 -24.68 -13.78 -4.94
CA ILE A 334 -23.82 -12.71 -5.48
C ILE A 334 -22.62 -13.33 -6.20
N ASP A 335 -21.94 -14.30 -5.59
CA ASP A 335 -20.82 -14.98 -6.24
C ASP A 335 -21.25 -15.57 -7.57
N ARG A 336 -22.41 -16.22 -7.59
CA ARG A 336 -22.99 -16.79 -8.79
C ARG A 336 -23.33 -15.72 -9.82
N LEU A 337 -23.93 -14.60 -9.41
CA LEU A 337 -24.20 -13.48 -10.30
C LEU A 337 -22.92 -12.91 -10.94
N LEU A 338 -21.83 -12.82 -10.19
CA LEU A 338 -20.54 -12.33 -10.69
C LEU A 338 -19.89 -13.29 -11.69
N ARG A 339 -20.32 -14.56 -11.77
CA ARG A 339 -19.88 -15.46 -12.83
C ARG A 339 -20.53 -15.18 -14.18
N CYS A 340 -21.68 -14.50 -14.25
CA CYS A 340 -22.34 -14.20 -15.52
C CYS A 340 -21.57 -13.15 -16.32
N TRP A 341 -21.22 -13.44 -17.57
CA TRP A 341 -20.39 -12.56 -18.38
C TRP A 341 -21.23 -11.45 -19.03
N GLY A 342 -20.69 -10.23 -19.05
CA GLY A 342 -21.25 -9.10 -19.81
C GLY A 342 -20.47 -8.84 -21.10
N LYS A 343 -19.15 -9.04 -21.04
CA LYS A 343 -18.19 -8.91 -22.15
C LYS A 343 -17.05 -9.92 -22.00
N THR A 344 -16.41 -10.29 -23.10
CA THR A 344 -15.16 -11.06 -23.13
C THR A 344 -14.00 -10.20 -23.61
N ALA A 345 -12.79 -10.52 -23.20
CA ALA A 345 -11.60 -9.80 -23.65
C ALA A 345 -11.36 -10.07 -25.14
N ARG A 346 -11.00 -9.03 -25.89
CA ARG A 346 -10.74 -9.17 -27.33
C ARG A 346 -9.62 -10.17 -27.60
N GLY A 347 -9.95 -11.25 -28.32
CA GLY A 347 -9.00 -12.31 -28.67
C GLY A 347 -8.75 -13.35 -27.57
N ASN A 348 -9.41 -13.24 -26.41
CA ASN A 348 -9.41 -14.28 -25.39
C ASN A 348 -10.78 -14.38 -24.70
N ASP A 349 -11.58 -15.31 -25.17
CA ASP A 349 -12.91 -15.57 -24.63
C ASP A 349 -12.93 -16.23 -23.25
N GLU A 350 -11.78 -16.65 -22.70
CA GLU A 350 -11.70 -17.17 -21.32
C GLU A 350 -11.77 -16.04 -20.29
N ILE A 351 -11.23 -14.86 -20.66
CA ILE A 351 -11.23 -13.69 -19.80
C ILE A 351 -12.53 -12.92 -20.03
N PHE A 352 -13.31 -12.73 -18.97
CA PHE A 352 -14.58 -12.05 -19.05
C PHE A 352 -14.69 -10.92 -18.03
N HIS A 353 -15.58 -9.99 -18.33
CA HIS A 353 -16.02 -8.95 -17.42
C HIS A 353 -17.46 -9.25 -16.96
N PRO A 354 -17.75 -9.34 -15.65
CA PRO A 354 -19.08 -9.66 -15.16
C PRO A 354 -20.17 -8.70 -15.67
N ALA A 355 -21.36 -9.21 -15.99
CA ALA A 355 -22.47 -8.39 -16.49
C ALA A 355 -22.90 -7.32 -15.47
N LEU A 356 -22.92 -7.66 -14.17
CA LEU A 356 -23.22 -6.71 -13.10
C LEU A 356 -22.19 -5.57 -13.05
N PHE A 357 -20.91 -5.89 -13.25
CA PHE A 357 -19.83 -4.90 -13.22
C PHE A 357 -19.92 -3.93 -14.39
N HIS A 358 -20.20 -4.42 -15.61
CA HIS A 358 -20.46 -3.53 -16.76
C HIS A 358 -21.65 -2.61 -16.50
N MET A 359 -22.74 -3.12 -15.93
CA MET A 359 -23.90 -2.29 -15.56
C MET A 359 -23.54 -1.21 -14.52
N LEU A 360 -22.69 -1.53 -13.54
CA LEU A 360 -22.14 -0.56 -12.58
C LEU A 360 -21.25 0.48 -13.27
N ASP A 361 -20.37 0.06 -14.18
CA ASP A 361 -19.49 0.96 -14.94
C ASP A 361 -20.29 2.02 -15.70
N VAL A 362 -21.34 1.59 -16.39
CA VAL A 362 -22.24 2.47 -17.13
C VAL A 362 -23.03 3.38 -16.17
N GLY A 363 -23.49 2.85 -15.03
CA GLY A 363 -24.16 3.62 -13.99
C GLY A 363 -23.27 4.72 -13.39
N TYR A 364 -22.05 4.39 -12.97
CA TYR A 364 -21.10 5.37 -12.45
C TYR A 364 -20.65 6.36 -13.52
N THR A 365 -20.51 5.94 -14.78
CA THR A 365 -20.25 6.83 -15.91
C THR A 365 -21.37 7.87 -16.06
N ALA A 366 -22.63 7.43 -15.99
CA ALA A 366 -23.77 8.35 -15.99
C ALA A 366 -23.73 9.31 -14.79
N ARG A 367 -23.42 8.81 -13.59
CA ARG A 367 -23.29 9.64 -12.38
C ARG A 367 -22.24 10.73 -12.53
N VAL A 368 -21.07 10.39 -13.07
CA VAL A 368 -19.99 11.37 -13.34
C VAL A 368 -20.42 12.40 -14.38
N LEU A 369 -21.07 11.98 -15.49
CA LEU A 369 -21.56 12.90 -16.51
C LEU A 369 -22.66 13.85 -15.99
N LEU A 370 -23.41 13.45 -14.98
CA LEU A 370 -24.47 14.26 -14.34
C LEU A 370 -23.96 15.12 -13.18
N SER A 371 -22.71 14.96 -12.76
CA SER A 371 -22.10 15.65 -11.60
C SER A 371 -20.96 16.57 -12.03
N ASP A 372 -20.58 17.51 -11.16
CA ASP A 372 -19.35 18.28 -11.36
C ASP A 372 -18.13 17.33 -11.23
N PRO A 373 -17.07 17.49 -12.05
CA PRO A 373 -16.76 18.63 -12.92
C PRO A 373 -17.25 18.50 -14.38
N SER A 374 -18.14 17.55 -14.71
CA SER A 374 -18.66 17.39 -16.07
C SER A 374 -19.47 18.60 -16.55
N SER A 375 -19.48 18.81 -17.87
CA SER A 375 -20.29 19.89 -18.48
C SER A 375 -21.76 19.85 -18.03
N PRO A 376 -22.32 20.97 -17.54
CA PRO A 376 -23.70 21.01 -17.04
C PRO A 376 -24.75 20.87 -18.16
N ARG A 377 -24.34 20.90 -19.43
CA ARG A 377 -25.24 20.86 -20.58
C ARG A 377 -26.09 19.59 -20.61
N TRP A 378 -25.50 18.43 -20.32
CA TRP A 378 -26.23 17.15 -20.32
C TRP A 378 -27.31 17.12 -19.25
N ARG A 379 -26.96 17.46 -18.00
CA ARG A 379 -27.95 17.51 -16.91
C ARG A 379 -29.05 18.54 -17.16
N ARG A 380 -28.76 19.70 -17.76
CA ARG A 380 -29.80 20.69 -18.14
C ARG A 380 -30.76 20.16 -19.21
N VAL A 381 -30.22 19.56 -20.28
CA VAL A 381 -31.05 19.00 -21.36
C VAL A 381 -31.92 17.86 -20.83
N LEU A 382 -31.34 16.94 -20.07
CA LEU A 382 -32.07 15.82 -19.47
C LEU A 382 -33.12 16.31 -18.47
N ALA A 383 -32.79 17.27 -17.60
CA ALA A 383 -33.75 17.85 -16.66
C ALA A 383 -34.95 18.48 -17.38
N HIS A 384 -34.69 19.18 -18.49
CA HIS A 384 -35.73 19.82 -19.28
C HIS A 384 -36.64 18.81 -19.99
N VAL A 385 -36.08 17.80 -20.67
CA VAL A 385 -36.89 16.81 -21.42
C VAL A 385 -37.62 15.82 -20.50
N LEU A 386 -37.09 15.60 -19.29
CA LEU A 386 -37.67 14.72 -18.28
C LEU A 386 -38.59 15.48 -17.30
N ASP A 387 -38.60 16.82 -17.33
CA ASP A 387 -39.36 17.69 -16.44
C ASP A 387 -39.12 17.40 -14.96
N VAL A 388 -37.84 17.42 -14.58
CA VAL A 388 -37.36 17.15 -13.22
C VAL A 388 -36.35 18.21 -12.79
N ASP A 389 -36.16 18.34 -11.47
CA ASP A 389 -35.10 19.18 -10.93
C ASP A 389 -33.72 18.63 -11.31
N VAL A 390 -32.91 19.49 -11.94
CA VAL A 390 -31.55 19.19 -12.39
C VAL A 390 -30.66 18.71 -11.25
N ALA A 391 -30.88 19.17 -10.02
CA ALA A 391 -30.09 18.78 -8.85
C ALA A 391 -30.30 17.30 -8.48
N THR A 392 -31.44 16.71 -8.81
CA THR A 392 -31.81 15.34 -8.41
C THR A 392 -31.36 14.28 -9.41
N LEU A 393 -30.99 14.66 -10.64
CA LEU A 393 -30.71 13.70 -11.72
C LEU A 393 -29.62 12.69 -11.36
N ALA A 394 -28.54 13.15 -10.73
CA ALA A 394 -27.42 12.29 -10.34
C ALA A 394 -27.77 11.28 -9.24
N ASP A 395 -28.89 11.48 -8.54
CA ASP A 395 -29.29 10.63 -7.41
C ASP A 395 -30.05 9.38 -7.82
N TRP A 396 -30.72 9.39 -8.97
CA TRP A 396 -31.59 8.27 -9.38
C TRP A 396 -31.40 7.82 -10.83
N LEU A 397 -31.03 8.73 -11.74
CA LEU A 397 -30.89 8.38 -13.15
C LEU A 397 -29.78 7.36 -13.44
N PRO A 398 -28.63 7.36 -12.72
CA PRO A 398 -27.61 6.32 -12.84
C PRO A 398 -28.13 4.89 -12.69
N TYR A 399 -29.05 4.66 -11.76
CA TYR A 399 -29.66 3.34 -11.55
C TYR A 399 -30.52 2.92 -12.75
N ILE A 400 -31.35 3.83 -13.27
CA ILE A 400 -32.19 3.58 -14.44
C ILE A 400 -31.34 3.20 -15.66
N ILE A 401 -30.24 3.93 -15.89
CA ILE A 401 -29.31 3.72 -17.01
C ILE A 401 -28.52 2.41 -16.86
N ALA A 402 -28.06 2.09 -15.65
CA ALA A 402 -27.31 0.86 -15.39
C ALA A 402 -28.05 -0.41 -15.83
N MET A 403 -29.38 -0.39 -15.79
CA MET A 403 -30.23 -1.52 -16.19
C MET A 403 -30.31 -1.79 -17.70
N HIS A 404 -29.65 -1.00 -18.55
CA HIS A 404 -29.64 -1.18 -20.02
C HIS A 404 -29.31 -2.63 -20.43
N ASP A 405 -28.33 -3.25 -19.77
CA ASP A 405 -27.81 -4.57 -20.11
C ASP A 405 -28.37 -5.72 -19.25
N ILE A 406 -29.44 -5.48 -18.48
CA ILE A 406 -30.02 -6.52 -17.59
C ILE A 406 -30.44 -7.79 -18.36
N GLY A 407 -30.80 -7.65 -19.63
CA GLY A 407 -31.12 -8.78 -20.52
C GLY A 407 -29.96 -9.72 -20.81
N LYS A 408 -28.71 -9.34 -20.51
CA LYS A 408 -27.55 -10.23 -20.57
C LYS A 408 -27.58 -11.32 -19.50
N LEU A 409 -28.33 -11.12 -18.41
CA LEU A 409 -28.57 -12.12 -17.37
C LEU A 409 -29.72 -13.05 -17.76
N THR A 410 -29.64 -13.62 -18.96
CA THR A 410 -30.59 -14.61 -19.47
C THR A 410 -29.84 -15.84 -19.97
N ALA A 411 -30.50 -17.00 -19.95
CA ALA A 411 -29.96 -18.21 -20.57
C ALA A 411 -29.60 -17.96 -22.05
N ALA A 412 -30.44 -17.18 -22.75
CA ALA A 412 -30.29 -16.81 -24.15
C ALA A 412 -28.99 -16.09 -24.46
N PHE A 413 -28.61 -15.09 -23.64
CA PHE A 413 -27.38 -14.34 -23.84
C PHE A 413 -26.15 -15.13 -23.34
N GLN A 414 -26.28 -15.76 -22.17
CA GLN A 414 -25.16 -16.48 -21.57
C GLN A 414 -24.73 -17.73 -22.35
N SER A 415 -25.58 -18.25 -23.25
CA SER A 415 -25.22 -19.34 -24.18
C SER A 415 -24.57 -18.89 -25.49
N GLN A 416 -24.56 -17.59 -25.81
CA GLN A 416 -24.05 -17.10 -27.11
C GLN A 416 -22.56 -17.33 -27.32
N ASN A 417 -21.76 -17.25 -26.25
CA ASN A 417 -20.34 -17.53 -26.31
C ASN A 417 -20.06 -18.97 -25.84
N THR A 418 -19.56 -19.81 -26.75
CA THR A 418 -19.34 -21.24 -26.49
C THR A 418 -18.39 -21.51 -25.32
N VAL A 419 -17.31 -20.73 -25.18
CA VAL A 419 -16.33 -20.90 -24.09
C VAL A 419 -16.98 -20.60 -22.75
N GLN A 420 -17.70 -19.47 -22.68
CA GLN A 420 -18.42 -19.05 -21.47
C GLN A 420 -19.58 -19.98 -21.13
N TYR A 421 -20.30 -20.50 -22.13
CA TYR A 421 -21.38 -21.46 -21.94
C TYR A 421 -20.87 -22.77 -21.30
N VAL A 422 -19.78 -23.33 -21.83
CA VAL A 422 -19.15 -24.54 -21.28
C VAL A 422 -18.66 -24.30 -19.85
N ARG A 423 -18.04 -23.14 -19.60
CA ARG A 423 -17.60 -22.72 -18.26
C ARG A 423 -18.77 -22.66 -17.26
N LEU A 424 -19.84 -21.94 -17.59
CA LEU A 424 -21.00 -21.79 -16.71
C LEU A 424 -21.70 -23.14 -16.45
N LYS A 425 -21.78 -24.03 -17.45
CA LYS A 425 -22.27 -25.40 -17.22
C LYS A 425 -21.38 -26.19 -16.24
N ALA A 426 -20.06 -26.09 -16.37
CA ALA A 426 -19.12 -26.72 -15.45
C ALA A 426 -19.24 -26.16 -14.03
N GLU A 427 -19.58 -24.87 -13.89
CA GLU A 427 -19.89 -24.19 -12.63
C GLU A 427 -21.33 -24.45 -12.12
N GLY A 428 -22.07 -25.35 -12.78
CA GLY A 428 -23.37 -25.84 -12.33
C GLY A 428 -24.58 -24.99 -12.72
N PHE A 429 -24.45 -24.04 -13.65
CA PHE A 429 -25.58 -23.27 -14.18
C PHE A 429 -26.51 -24.16 -15.02
N SER A 430 -27.81 -24.12 -14.71
CA SER A 430 -28.84 -24.73 -15.55
C SER A 430 -29.32 -23.75 -16.60
N PHE A 431 -29.32 -24.17 -17.86
CA PHE A 431 -29.88 -23.40 -18.98
C PHE A 431 -31.31 -23.85 -19.32
N GLY A 432 -31.93 -24.67 -18.47
CA GLY A 432 -33.29 -25.19 -18.68
C GLY A 432 -33.39 -26.02 -19.97
N SER A 433 -34.53 -25.88 -20.66
CA SER A 433 -34.76 -26.46 -21.98
C SER A 433 -34.44 -25.46 -23.10
N TRP A 434 -33.72 -24.37 -22.79
CA TRP A 434 -33.35 -23.36 -23.77
C TRP A 434 -32.53 -23.99 -24.90
N GLN A 435 -33.09 -23.95 -26.10
CA GLN A 435 -32.41 -24.31 -27.34
C GLN A 435 -31.91 -23.01 -27.98
N ASP A 436 -30.73 -23.02 -28.61
CA ASP A 436 -30.01 -21.85 -29.13
C ASP A 436 -30.83 -21.03 -30.15
N ASP A 437 -31.79 -20.25 -29.65
CA ASP A 437 -32.57 -19.31 -30.43
C ASP A 437 -31.90 -17.93 -30.33
N LEU A 438 -30.89 -17.76 -31.16
CA LEU A 438 -30.09 -16.54 -31.30
C LEU A 438 -30.84 -15.39 -31.99
N THR A 439 -32.15 -15.53 -32.26
CA THR A 439 -32.90 -14.53 -33.06
C THR A 439 -33.31 -13.30 -32.26
N LEU A 440 -33.44 -13.40 -30.94
CA LEU A 440 -33.80 -12.28 -30.08
C LEU A 440 -32.57 -11.70 -29.38
N HIS A 441 -32.41 -10.38 -29.53
CA HIS A 441 -31.31 -9.63 -28.94
C HIS A 441 -31.55 -9.38 -27.43
N HIS A 442 -30.48 -9.26 -26.63
CA HIS A 442 -30.58 -9.07 -25.17
C HIS A 442 -31.36 -7.82 -24.77
N THR A 443 -31.34 -6.79 -25.61
CA THR A 443 -32.15 -5.56 -25.42
C THR A 443 -33.65 -5.88 -25.28
N VAL A 444 -34.17 -6.84 -26.06
CA VAL A 444 -35.58 -7.23 -26.03
C VAL A 444 -35.91 -7.98 -24.74
N PHE A 445 -34.99 -8.84 -24.28
CA PHE A 445 -35.14 -9.52 -22.99
C PHE A 445 -35.05 -8.55 -21.81
N GLY A 446 -34.15 -7.56 -21.87
CA GLY A 446 -34.08 -6.49 -20.87
C GLY A 446 -35.36 -5.66 -20.82
N GLN A 447 -35.92 -5.32 -21.99
CA GLN A 447 -37.19 -4.62 -22.08
C GLN A 447 -38.34 -5.44 -21.49
N ALA A 448 -38.39 -6.76 -21.77
CA ALA A 448 -39.39 -7.66 -21.17
C ALA A 448 -39.26 -7.71 -19.64
N TYR A 449 -38.04 -7.79 -19.11
CA TYR A 449 -37.80 -7.76 -17.65
C TYR A 449 -38.37 -6.50 -17.01
N VAL A 450 -38.07 -5.31 -17.56
CA VAL A 450 -38.59 -4.04 -17.01
C VAL A 450 -40.11 -3.97 -17.10
N GLN A 451 -40.71 -4.52 -18.16
CA GLN A 451 -42.16 -4.48 -18.38
C GLN A 451 -42.94 -5.47 -17.49
N TYR A 452 -42.41 -6.66 -17.23
CA TYR A 452 -43.18 -7.78 -16.65
C TYR A 452 -42.65 -8.31 -15.31
N GLU A 453 -41.36 -8.13 -15.01
CA GLU A 453 -40.71 -8.79 -13.87
C GLU A 453 -40.14 -7.83 -12.82
N GLN A 454 -39.91 -6.57 -13.17
CA GLN A 454 -39.40 -5.56 -12.23
C GLN A 454 -40.45 -5.28 -11.14
N THR A 455 -40.02 -5.34 -9.87
CA THR A 455 -40.90 -5.16 -8.70
C THR A 455 -40.47 -4.07 -7.72
N LEU A 456 -39.34 -3.38 -7.97
CA LEU A 456 -38.85 -2.32 -7.08
C LEU A 456 -39.58 -1.01 -7.35
N SER A 457 -40.35 -0.53 -6.36
CA SER A 457 -41.13 0.73 -6.32
C SER A 457 -41.89 1.08 -7.61
N PRO A 458 -43.24 1.07 -7.61
CA PRO A 458 -43.99 1.36 -8.83
C PRO A 458 -43.70 2.79 -9.33
N LEU A 459 -42.99 2.88 -10.46
CA LEU A 459 -42.86 4.11 -11.22
C LEU A 459 -44.20 4.46 -11.87
N PRO A 460 -44.52 5.76 -12.07
CA PRO A 460 -45.66 6.15 -12.89
C PRO A 460 -45.57 5.50 -14.28
N ASN A 461 -46.73 5.17 -14.89
CA ASN A 461 -46.78 4.46 -16.18
C ASN A 461 -45.93 5.13 -17.28
N THR A 462 -45.84 6.46 -17.31
CA THR A 462 -45.00 7.17 -18.28
C THR A 462 -43.51 6.86 -18.08
N TRP A 463 -43.04 6.78 -16.83
CA TRP A 463 -41.66 6.44 -16.48
C TRP A 463 -41.34 4.98 -16.73
N ALA A 464 -42.26 4.06 -16.39
CA ALA A 464 -42.10 2.64 -16.71
C ALA A 464 -41.96 2.42 -18.24
N ASN A 465 -42.81 3.10 -19.04
CA ASN A 465 -42.72 3.05 -20.50
C ASN A 465 -41.42 3.68 -21.03
N LEU A 466 -40.95 4.78 -20.45
CA LEU A 466 -39.67 5.38 -20.80
C LEU A 466 -38.52 4.39 -20.54
N TRP A 467 -38.50 3.78 -19.36
CA TRP A 467 -37.45 2.88 -18.93
C TRP A 467 -37.36 1.64 -19.80
N GLN A 468 -38.49 0.95 -20.03
CA GLN A 468 -38.52 -0.24 -20.87
C GLN A 468 -38.09 0.08 -22.32
N ASN A 469 -38.47 1.25 -22.85
CA ASN A 469 -38.10 1.65 -24.21
C ASN A 469 -36.61 1.98 -24.31
N MET A 470 -36.05 2.67 -23.32
CA MET A 470 -34.62 2.96 -23.26
C MET A 470 -33.80 1.66 -23.21
N VAL A 471 -34.18 0.72 -22.34
CA VAL A 471 -33.51 -0.59 -22.25
C VAL A 471 -33.65 -1.35 -23.58
N GLY A 472 -34.82 -1.34 -24.21
CA GLY A 472 -35.03 -1.98 -25.51
C GLY A 472 -34.29 -1.33 -26.69
N GLY A 473 -33.97 -0.03 -26.59
CA GLY A 473 -33.44 0.79 -27.68
C GLY A 473 -31.95 1.13 -27.60
N HIS A 474 -31.25 0.76 -26.53
CA HIS A 474 -29.86 1.20 -26.30
C HIS A 474 -28.82 0.66 -27.32
N HIS A 475 -29.19 -0.21 -28.25
CA HIS A 475 -28.36 -0.58 -29.41
C HIS A 475 -28.75 0.18 -30.70
N GLY A 476 -29.57 1.23 -30.59
CA GLY A 476 -29.98 2.09 -31.70
C GLY A 476 -31.22 1.61 -32.48
N VAL A 477 -31.80 0.46 -32.11
CA VAL A 477 -33.02 -0.08 -32.73
C VAL A 477 -34.01 -0.49 -31.64
N PHE A 478 -35.25 -0.03 -31.77
CA PHE A 478 -36.33 -0.38 -30.83
C PHE A 478 -37.05 -1.67 -31.28
N GLY A 479 -37.25 -2.60 -30.34
CA GLY A 479 -38.03 -3.81 -30.57
C GLY A 479 -39.53 -3.52 -30.75
N SER A 480 -40.23 -4.39 -31.48
CA SER A 480 -41.69 -4.32 -31.56
C SER A 480 -42.35 -4.89 -30.30
N ARG A 481 -43.57 -4.45 -29.98
CA ARG A 481 -44.36 -5.02 -28.86
C ARG A 481 -44.54 -6.54 -28.97
N GLN A 482 -44.61 -7.06 -30.21
CA GLN A 482 -44.73 -8.50 -30.43
C GLN A 482 -43.45 -9.23 -30.03
N MET A 483 -42.28 -8.67 -30.34
CA MET A 483 -41.00 -9.26 -29.94
C MET A 483 -40.85 -9.31 -28.42
N VAL A 484 -41.26 -8.26 -27.70
CA VAL A 484 -41.20 -8.22 -26.23
C VAL A 484 -42.12 -9.27 -25.61
N LYS A 485 -43.35 -9.44 -26.13
CA LYS A 485 -44.25 -10.52 -25.69
C LYS A 485 -43.67 -11.91 -25.95
N THR A 486 -43.06 -12.12 -27.13
CA THR A 486 -42.41 -13.39 -27.47
C THR A 486 -41.20 -13.65 -26.55
N ALA A 487 -40.41 -12.62 -26.23
CA ALA A 487 -39.30 -12.75 -25.29
C ALA A 487 -39.79 -13.18 -23.90
N GLN A 488 -40.84 -12.54 -23.37
CA GLN A 488 -41.43 -12.90 -22.07
C GLN A 488 -41.93 -14.35 -22.06
N ALA A 489 -42.70 -14.76 -23.06
CA ALA A 489 -43.22 -16.12 -23.15
C ALA A 489 -42.08 -17.18 -23.17
N ARG A 490 -40.97 -16.89 -23.86
CA ARG A 490 -39.81 -17.78 -23.91
C ARG A 490 -39.08 -17.87 -22.58
N LEU A 491 -38.92 -16.75 -21.85
CA LEU A 491 -38.33 -16.78 -20.51
C LEU A 491 -39.18 -17.65 -19.58
N GLU A 492 -40.50 -17.56 -19.65
CA GLU A 492 -41.42 -18.36 -18.83
C GLU A 492 -41.42 -19.86 -19.20
N GLU A 493 -41.31 -20.19 -20.49
CA GLU A 493 -41.41 -21.57 -20.98
C GLU A 493 -40.09 -22.36 -20.86
N TYR A 494 -38.95 -21.72 -21.14
CA TYR A 494 -37.70 -22.44 -21.38
C TYR A 494 -36.59 -22.14 -20.37
N GLU A 495 -36.63 -20.99 -19.71
CA GLU A 495 -35.53 -20.54 -18.84
C GLU A 495 -35.60 -21.19 -17.45
N ALA A 496 -34.45 -21.63 -16.93
CA ALA A 496 -34.39 -22.12 -15.57
C ALA A 496 -34.68 -20.99 -14.55
N PRO A 497 -35.41 -21.26 -13.44
CA PRO A 497 -35.79 -20.23 -12.46
C PRO A 497 -34.63 -19.39 -11.91
N LEU A 498 -33.44 -19.99 -11.80
CA LEU A 498 -32.21 -19.32 -11.35
C LEU A 498 -31.96 -17.99 -12.08
N TRP A 499 -32.17 -17.91 -13.39
CA TRP A 499 -31.85 -16.71 -14.17
C TRP A 499 -32.75 -15.53 -13.79
N LYS A 500 -34.02 -15.80 -13.50
CA LYS A 500 -34.97 -14.81 -12.97
C LYS A 500 -34.51 -14.28 -11.62
N ASP A 501 -34.05 -15.18 -10.73
CA ASP A 501 -33.52 -14.79 -9.41
C ASP A 501 -32.24 -13.94 -9.53
N LEU A 502 -31.35 -14.28 -10.47
CA LEU A 502 -30.13 -13.52 -10.74
C LEU A 502 -30.44 -12.12 -11.30
N ARG A 503 -31.41 -11.98 -12.22
CA ARG A 503 -31.89 -10.67 -12.69
C ARG A 503 -32.46 -9.83 -11.55
N ALA A 504 -33.31 -10.42 -10.71
CA ALA A 504 -33.89 -9.75 -9.56
C ALA A 504 -32.82 -9.33 -8.54
N LEU A 505 -31.81 -10.16 -8.31
CA LEU A 505 -30.67 -9.83 -7.46
C LEU A 505 -29.85 -8.68 -8.04
N ALA A 506 -29.50 -8.73 -9.33
CA ALA A 506 -28.77 -7.66 -10.00
C ALA A 506 -29.51 -6.32 -9.90
N ASN A 507 -30.82 -6.32 -10.16
CA ASN A 507 -31.66 -5.13 -10.02
C ASN A 507 -31.63 -4.54 -8.59
N ARG A 508 -31.73 -5.39 -7.55
CA ARG A 508 -31.60 -4.95 -6.15
C ARG A 508 -30.23 -4.37 -5.84
N LEU A 509 -29.16 -4.99 -6.31
CA LEU A 509 -27.78 -4.52 -6.07
C LEU A 509 -27.53 -3.20 -6.81
N LEU A 510 -27.94 -3.08 -8.08
CA LEU A 510 -27.82 -1.83 -8.82
C LEU A 510 -28.59 -0.69 -8.13
N CYS A 511 -29.80 -0.98 -7.63
CA CYS A 511 -30.56 -0.03 -6.81
C CYS A 511 -29.77 0.35 -5.55
N GLN A 512 -29.27 -0.62 -4.79
CA GLN A 512 -28.51 -0.38 -3.55
C GLN A 512 -27.27 0.51 -3.76
N TYR A 513 -26.52 0.31 -4.86
CA TYR A 513 -25.26 1.03 -5.09
C TYR A 513 -25.44 2.36 -5.85
N LEU A 514 -26.49 2.51 -6.67
CA LEU A 514 -26.63 3.65 -7.59
C LEU A 514 -27.85 4.54 -7.31
N LEU A 515 -28.81 4.12 -6.49
CA LEU A 515 -29.97 4.94 -6.12
C LEU A 515 -29.70 5.61 -4.76
N THR A 516 -29.46 6.92 -4.77
CA THR A 516 -29.19 7.74 -3.58
C THR A 516 -30.33 8.69 -3.21
N GLY A 517 -31.34 8.82 -4.07
CA GLY A 517 -32.51 9.66 -3.87
C GLY A 517 -33.81 8.99 -4.33
N PRO A 518 -34.96 9.64 -4.11
CA PRO A 518 -36.25 9.10 -4.53
C PRO A 518 -36.36 9.07 -6.07
N LEU A 519 -37.09 8.08 -6.57
CA LEU A 519 -37.51 8.02 -7.97
C LEU A 519 -38.55 9.11 -8.27
N PRO A 520 -38.64 9.60 -9.53
CA PRO A 520 -39.59 10.64 -9.89
C PRO A 520 -41.04 10.16 -9.80
N GLU A 521 -41.90 10.98 -9.20
CA GLU A 521 -43.34 10.73 -9.05
C GLU A 521 -44.19 11.48 -10.10
N SER A 522 -43.64 12.51 -10.74
CA SER A 522 -44.33 13.32 -11.75
C SER A 522 -44.59 12.53 -13.04
N THR A 523 -45.57 12.95 -13.83
CA THR A 523 -45.78 12.40 -15.17
C THR A 523 -44.89 13.11 -16.18
N LEU A 524 -44.33 12.35 -17.13
CA LEU A 524 -43.52 12.91 -18.21
C LEU A 524 -44.38 13.72 -19.20
N PRO A 525 -43.97 14.94 -19.60
CA PRO A 525 -44.75 15.75 -20.53
C PRO A 525 -44.72 15.20 -21.97
N ASN A 526 -43.58 14.66 -22.42
CA ASN A 526 -43.43 14.08 -23.75
C ASN A 526 -42.58 12.81 -23.72
N LEU A 527 -43.26 11.65 -23.70
CA LEU A 527 -42.62 10.34 -23.65
C LEU A 527 -41.67 10.09 -24.84
N ALA A 528 -42.02 10.54 -26.05
CA ALA A 528 -41.21 10.28 -27.23
C ALA A 528 -39.88 11.04 -27.18
N THR A 529 -39.92 12.34 -26.88
CA THR A 529 -38.72 13.17 -26.74
C THR A 529 -37.84 12.68 -25.59
N ALA A 530 -38.44 12.36 -24.43
CA ALA A 530 -37.73 11.78 -23.29
C ALA A 530 -37.06 10.44 -23.66
N THR A 531 -37.76 9.57 -24.40
CA THR A 531 -37.23 8.27 -24.84
C THR A 531 -36.00 8.45 -25.71
N ILE A 532 -36.06 9.30 -26.73
CA ILE A 532 -34.93 9.51 -27.64
C ILE A 532 -33.73 10.14 -26.91
N ALA A 533 -33.97 11.17 -26.09
CA ALA A 533 -32.91 11.85 -25.35
C ALA A 533 -32.22 10.91 -24.34
N LEU A 534 -33.01 10.18 -23.55
CA LEU A 534 -32.47 9.27 -22.56
C LEU A 534 -31.77 8.07 -23.21
N THR A 535 -32.33 7.50 -24.27
CA THR A 535 -31.68 6.39 -25.00
C THR A 535 -30.33 6.83 -25.58
N GLY A 536 -30.25 8.02 -26.18
CA GLY A 536 -28.99 8.58 -26.69
C GLY A 536 -27.96 8.80 -25.58
N PHE A 537 -28.38 9.26 -24.41
CA PHE A 537 -27.51 9.42 -23.25
C PHE A 537 -27.04 8.07 -22.69
N THR A 538 -27.92 7.07 -22.60
CA THR A 538 -27.56 5.69 -22.23
C THR A 538 -26.51 5.12 -23.19
N ILE A 539 -26.69 5.30 -24.51
CA ILE A 539 -25.72 4.85 -25.52
C ILE A 539 -24.34 5.49 -25.28
N LEU A 540 -24.29 6.80 -25.01
CA LEU A 540 -23.03 7.48 -24.69
C LEU A 540 -22.38 6.89 -23.43
N CYS A 541 -23.17 6.65 -22.37
CA CYS A 541 -22.67 6.06 -21.13
C CYS A 541 -22.14 4.64 -21.36
N ASP A 542 -22.85 3.83 -22.16
CA ASP A 542 -22.42 2.48 -22.52
C ASP A 542 -21.13 2.50 -23.33
N TRP A 543 -20.98 3.40 -24.31
CA TRP A 543 -19.75 3.54 -25.08
C TRP A 543 -18.54 3.91 -24.22
N LEU A 544 -18.71 4.85 -23.29
CA LEU A 544 -17.64 5.23 -22.35
C LEU A 544 -17.32 4.11 -21.35
N GLY A 545 -18.35 3.45 -20.80
CA GLY A 545 -18.22 2.26 -19.94
C GLY A 545 -17.70 1.02 -20.69
N SER A 546 -17.62 1.09 -22.02
CA SER A 546 -17.08 0.04 -22.88
C SER A 546 -15.63 0.24 -23.32
N ASP A 547 -14.98 1.34 -22.92
CA ASP A 547 -13.58 1.57 -23.29
C ASP A 547 -12.66 0.61 -22.52
N GLU A 548 -12.24 -0.47 -23.19
CA GLU A 548 -11.34 -1.50 -22.64
C GLU A 548 -9.99 -0.94 -22.15
N LYS A 549 -9.58 0.26 -22.57
CA LYS A 549 -8.37 0.91 -22.06
C LYS A 549 -8.53 1.33 -20.59
N VAL A 550 -9.75 1.67 -20.18
CA VAL A 550 -10.07 2.13 -18.82
C VAL A 550 -10.76 1.00 -18.03
N PHE A 551 -11.74 0.35 -18.65
CA PHE A 551 -12.53 -0.72 -18.06
C PHE A 551 -12.00 -2.09 -18.48
N GLN A 552 -10.91 -2.51 -17.84
CA GLN A 552 -10.35 -3.84 -18.05
C GLN A 552 -11.21 -4.92 -17.38
N PRO A 553 -11.31 -6.14 -17.98
CA PRO A 553 -11.97 -7.29 -17.37
C PRO A 553 -11.50 -7.55 -15.93
N ALA A 554 -12.44 -7.94 -15.07
CA ALA A 554 -12.23 -7.99 -13.62
C ALA A 554 -13.01 -9.16 -12.98
N PRO A 555 -12.81 -10.41 -13.44
CA PRO A 555 -13.61 -11.56 -13.00
C PRO A 555 -13.34 -11.97 -11.54
N ASP A 556 -12.20 -11.55 -10.97
CA ASP A 556 -11.74 -11.96 -9.64
C ASP A 556 -11.98 -10.92 -8.54
N PHE A 557 -12.66 -9.81 -8.85
CA PHE A 557 -12.99 -8.78 -7.87
C PHE A 557 -14.25 -9.16 -7.08
N ASP A 558 -14.25 -8.87 -5.78
CA ASP A 558 -15.49 -8.83 -5.00
C ASP A 558 -16.28 -7.56 -5.31
N LEU A 559 -17.61 -7.63 -5.12
CA LEU A 559 -18.52 -6.54 -5.46
C LEU A 559 -18.23 -5.23 -4.70
N PRO A 560 -18.09 -5.21 -3.35
CA PRO A 560 -17.73 -4.00 -2.62
C PRO A 560 -16.45 -3.32 -3.11
N THR A 561 -15.39 -4.10 -3.37
CA THR A 561 -14.13 -3.55 -3.89
C THR A 561 -14.30 -3.02 -5.30
N TYR A 562 -14.98 -3.77 -6.18
CA TYR A 562 -15.18 -3.37 -7.56
C TYR A 562 -15.99 -2.07 -7.68
N THR A 563 -17.00 -1.85 -6.83
CA THR A 563 -17.82 -0.64 -6.91
C THR A 563 -16.99 0.65 -6.78
N LYS A 564 -15.97 0.65 -5.93
CA LYS A 564 -15.04 1.79 -5.77
C LYS A 564 -14.14 1.95 -6.99
N VAL A 565 -13.66 0.84 -7.54
CA VAL A 565 -12.83 0.82 -8.76
C VAL A 565 -13.62 1.32 -9.97
N SER A 566 -14.87 0.88 -10.11
CA SER A 566 -15.79 1.31 -11.17
C SER A 566 -16.03 2.82 -11.13
N ALA A 567 -16.28 3.38 -9.95
CA ALA A 567 -16.46 4.83 -9.76
C ALA A 567 -15.21 5.64 -10.18
N ASP A 568 -14.01 5.21 -9.77
CA ASP A 568 -12.75 5.86 -10.18
C ASP A 568 -12.49 5.72 -11.68
N ARG A 569 -12.72 4.54 -12.26
CA ARG A 569 -12.59 4.31 -13.72
C ARG A 569 -13.54 5.18 -14.53
N ALA A 570 -14.80 5.29 -14.10
CA ALA A 570 -15.79 6.17 -14.71
C ALA A 570 -15.32 7.63 -14.72
N TYR A 571 -14.78 8.13 -13.60
CA TYR A 571 -14.21 9.47 -13.53
C TYR A 571 -13.10 9.68 -14.56
N ARG A 572 -12.16 8.72 -14.66
CA ARG A 572 -11.05 8.77 -15.61
C ARG A 572 -11.52 8.69 -17.06
N ALA A 573 -12.48 7.81 -17.38
CA ALA A 573 -13.02 7.66 -18.72
C ALA A 573 -13.70 8.96 -19.21
N VAL A 574 -14.56 9.55 -18.37
CA VAL A 574 -15.24 10.81 -18.68
C VAL A 574 -14.25 11.97 -18.82
N SER A 575 -13.25 12.02 -17.94
CA SER A 575 -12.15 12.98 -18.04
C SER A 575 -11.38 12.85 -19.36
N ALA A 576 -10.97 11.63 -19.71
CA ALA A 576 -10.16 11.35 -20.90
C ALA A 576 -10.94 11.62 -22.20
N ALA A 577 -12.26 11.45 -22.18
CA ALA A 577 -13.15 11.80 -23.28
C ALA A 577 -13.38 13.32 -23.43
N GLY A 578 -12.83 14.15 -22.52
CA GLY A 578 -12.88 15.61 -22.63
C GLY A 578 -14.13 16.27 -22.05
N PHE A 579 -14.93 15.56 -21.25
CA PHE A 579 -16.17 16.12 -20.70
C PHE A 579 -15.97 17.06 -19.51
N PHE A 580 -14.76 17.16 -18.97
CA PHE A 580 -14.37 18.11 -17.91
C PHE A 580 -13.90 19.46 -18.46
N GLN A 581 -13.90 19.63 -19.78
CA GLN A 581 -13.52 20.90 -20.40
C GLN A 581 -14.52 22.00 -20.01
N THR A 582 -13.98 23.18 -19.69
CA THR A 582 -14.82 24.34 -19.35
C THR A 582 -15.59 24.76 -20.59
N THR A 583 -16.92 24.65 -20.54
CA THR A 583 -17.80 25.02 -21.66
C THR A 583 -18.24 26.48 -21.62
N ARG A 584 -17.97 27.19 -20.52
CA ARG A 584 -18.30 28.61 -20.36
C ARG A 584 -17.15 29.48 -20.85
N SER A 585 -17.38 30.28 -21.88
CA SER A 585 -16.41 31.25 -22.37
C SER A 585 -16.52 32.56 -21.59
N THR A 586 -15.38 33.15 -21.23
CA THR A 586 -15.28 34.51 -20.65
C THR A 586 -15.00 35.57 -21.72
N ALA A 587 -14.92 35.20 -23.00
CA ALA A 587 -14.72 36.14 -24.09
C ALA A 587 -15.93 37.08 -24.23
N SER A 588 -15.68 38.31 -24.64
CA SER A 588 -16.71 39.33 -24.87
C SER A 588 -17.78 38.82 -25.85
N PRO A 589 -19.07 39.19 -25.67
CA PRO A 589 -20.14 38.85 -26.61
C PRO A 589 -20.08 39.62 -27.92
N SER A 590 -19.29 40.70 -28.02
CA SER A 590 -19.18 41.49 -29.26
C SER A 590 -18.44 40.73 -30.35
N PHE A 591 -18.92 40.86 -31.59
CA PHE A 591 -18.30 40.26 -32.76
C PHE A 591 -16.82 40.67 -32.91
N SER A 592 -16.52 41.96 -32.78
CA SER A 592 -15.16 42.49 -33.01
C SER A 592 -14.15 42.00 -31.99
N ASP A 593 -14.58 41.77 -30.75
CA ASP A 593 -13.71 41.21 -29.70
C ASP A 593 -13.48 39.71 -29.90
N LEU A 594 -14.48 38.99 -30.41
CA LEU A 594 -14.38 37.56 -30.69
C LEU A 594 -13.53 37.27 -31.94
N PHE A 595 -13.55 38.17 -32.92
CA PHE A 595 -12.84 38.05 -34.20
C PHE A 595 -11.99 39.30 -34.51
N PRO A 596 -10.90 39.55 -33.78
CA PRO A 596 -10.10 40.78 -33.90
C PRO A 596 -9.42 40.92 -35.28
N ASP A 597 -9.19 39.81 -35.96
CA ASP A 597 -8.61 39.74 -37.31
C ASP A 597 -9.59 40.15 -38.42
N LYS A 598 -10.89 40.29 -38.11
CA LYS A 598 -11.96 40.65 -39.07
C LYS A 598 -12.32 42.13 -38.98
N THR A 599 -11.32 43.00 -39.13
CA THR A 599 -11.48 44.46 -39.04
C THR A 599 -11.33 45.14 -40.42
N PRO A 600 -12.31 45.95 -40.88
CA PRO A 600 -13.59 46.23 -40.24
C PRO A 600 -14.58 45.06 -40.41
N PRO A 601 -15.48 44.82 -39.43
CA PRO A 601 -16.52 43.81 -39.55
C PRO A 601 -17.49 44.19 -40.68
N ARG A 602 -17.98 43.18 -41.40
CA ARG A 602 -18.94 43.38 -42.49
C ARG A 602 -20.32 43.80 -41.93
N PRO A 603 -21.22 44.36 -42.76
CA PRO A 603 -22.55 44.78 -42.32
C PRO A 603 -23.33 43.66 -41.61
N LEU A 604 -23.27 42.42 -42.15
CA LEU A 604 -23.88 41.24 -41.53
C LEU A 604 -23.34 40.95 -40.13
N GLN A 605 -22.03 41.04 -39.97
CA GLN A 605 -21.34 40.73 -38.71
C GLN A 605 -21.61 41.80 -37.65
N THR A 606 -21.72 43.06 -38.07
CA THR A 606 -22.14 44.17 -37.21
C THR A 606 -23.58 44.00 -36.73
N ALA A 607 -24.47 43.46 -37.58
CA ALA A 607 -25.86 43.21 -37.21
C ALA A 607 -26.01 42.14 -36.10
N VAL A 608 -25.02 41.26 -35.91
CA VAL A 608 -25.03 40.27 -34.81
C VAL A 608 -25.09 40.96 -33.46
N ASP A 609 -24.31 42.01 -33.25
CA ASP A 609 -24.24 42.73 -31.96
C ASP A 609 -25.55 43.50 -31.67
N ALA A 610 -26.32 43.84 -32.70
CA ALA A 610 -27.61 44.51 -32.57
C ALA A 610 -28.76 43.58 -32.14
N ILE A 611 -28.57 42.24 -32.19
CA ILE A 611 -29.59 41.29 -31.74
C ILE A 611 -29.77 41.44 -30.22
N PRO A 612 -30.98 41.71 -29.70
CA PRO A 612 -31.20 41.81 -28.26
C PRO A 612 -30.88 40.49 -27.56
N GLN A 613 -30.14 40.54 -26.44
CA GLN A 613 -29.76 39.32 -25.71
C GLN A 613 -30.99 38.52 -25.25
N ALA A 614 -32.07 39.20 -24.84
CA ALA A 614 -33.34 38.56 -24.47
C ALA A 614 -33.95 37.66 -25.56
N ALA A 615 -33.64 37.90 -26.84
CA ALA A 615 -34.10 37.04 -27.94
C ALA A 615 -33.29 35.74 -28.06
N LEU A 616 -32.12 35.67 -27.40
CA LEU A 616 -31.18 34.54 -27.43
C LEU A 616 -31.17 33.73 -26.11
N ASP A 617 -31.85 34.20 -25.06
CA ASP A 617 -31.89 33.55 -23.74
C ASP A 617 -32.70 32.24 -23.73
N GLY A 618 -33.49 31.97 -24.77
CA GLY A 618 -34.33 30.77 -24.90
C GLY A 618 -34.07 29.99 -26.20
N PRO A 619 -34.84 28.92 -26.47
CA PRO A 619 -34.77 28.19 -27.73
C PRO A 619 -35.03 29.12 -28.93
N ALA A 620 -34.02 29.33 -29.76
CA ALA A 620 -34.09 30.25 -30.91
C ALA A 620 -33.67 29.54 -32.21
N LEU A 621 -34.36 29.86 -33.31
CA LEU A 621 -33.95 29.53 -34.66
C LEU A 621 -33.52 30.82 -35.36
N VAL A 622 -32.26 30.89 -35.77
CA VAL A 622 -31.71 32.06 -36.47
C VAL A 622 -31.45 31.68 -37.92
N ILE A 623 -31.99 32.47 -38.85
CA ILE A 623 -31.80 32.32 -40.30
C ILE A 623 -30.96 33.51 -40.79
N ILE A 624 -29.81 33.20 -41.40
CA ILE A 624 -28.86 34.20 -41.91
C ILE A 624 -28.90 34.19 -43.44
N GLU A 625 -29.50 35.21 -44.04
CA GLU A 625 -29.59 35.38 -45.49
C GLU A 625 -28.61 36.45 -45.98
N ALA A 626 -27.53 36.03 -46.64
CA ALA A 626 -26.54 36.94 -47.22
C ALA A 626 -25.81 36.28 -48.41
N PRO A 627 -25.27 37.07 -49.36
CA PRO A 627 -24.43 36.58 -50.45
C PRO A 627 -23.26 35.67 -50.00
N THR A 628 -22.76 34.85 -50.92
CA THR A 628 -21.56 34.04 -50.67
C THR A 628 -20.35 34.94 -50.42
N GLY A 629 -19.50 34.54 -49.47
CA GLY A 629 -18.33 35.34 -49.10
C GLY A 629 -18.58 36.41 -48.04
N GLU A 630 -19.83 36.69 -47.61
CA GLU A 630 -20.15 37.73 -46.61
C GLU A 630 -19.78 37.41 -45.15
N GLY A 631 -19.18 36.25 -44.87
CA GLY A 631 -18.75 35.90 -43.50
C GLY A 631 -19.90 35.41 -42.61
N LYS A 632 -20.85 34.67 -43.22
CA LYS A 632 -21.99 34.04 -42.52
C LYS A 632 -21.53 33.08 -41.40
N THR A 633 -20.38 32.42 -41.59
CA THR A 633 -19.84 31.46 -40.63
C THR A 633 -19.45 32.14 -39.32
N GLU A 634 -18.68 33.23 -39.38
CA GLU A 634 -18.29 33.99 -38.20
C GLU A 634 -19.52 34.62 -37.52
N ALA A 635 -20.49 35.11 -38.30
CA ALA A 635 -21.74 35.63 -37.75
C ALA A 635 -22.51 34.55 -36.97
N ALA A 636 -22.61 33.34 -37.52
CA ALA A 636 -23.25 32.21 -36.84
C ALA A 636 -22.51 31.80 -35.56
N LEU A 637 -21.17 31.78 -35.57
CA LEU A 637 -20.36 31.47 -34.39
C LEU A 637 -20.50 32.54 -33.29
N ALA A 638 -20.54 33.82 -33.65
CA ALA A 638 -20.77 34.91 -32.69
C ALA A 638 -22.16 34.80 -32.04
N ILE A 639 -23.20 34.49 -32.82
CA ILE A 639 -24.56 34.24 -32.28
C ILE A 639 -24.54 33.02 -31.36
N ALA A 640 -23.89 31.92 -31.75
CA ALA A 640 -23.78 30.72 -30.91
C ALA A 640 -23.02 30.98 -29.60
N HIS A 641 -21.95 31.79 -29.63
CA HIS A 641 -21.22 32.23 -28.44
C HIS A 641 -22.13 33.03 -27.50
N ARG A 642 -22.91 33.98 -28.03
CA ARG A 642 -23.90 34.74 -27.26
C ARG A 642 -25.00 33.88 -26.64
N MET A 643 -25.45 32.83 -27.33
CA MET A 643 -26.40 31.83 -26.80
C MET A 643 -25.77 30.92 -25.73
N ALA A 644 -24.44 30.75 -25.73
CA ALA A 644 -23.73 29.89 -24.78
C ALA A 644 -23.33 30.60 -23.48
N GLN A 645 -23.40 31.94 -23.43
CA GLN A 645 -23.09 32.72 -22.23
C GLN A 645 -24.20 32.70 -21.17
N THR A 646 -25.43 32.39 -21.59
CA THR A 646 -26.63 32.17 -20.77
C THR A 646 -26.72 30.71 -20.34
#